data_AF-A0A453D3I2-F1
#
_entry.id   AF-A0A453D3I2-F1
#
_cell.length_a   1.000
_cell.length_b   1.000
_cell.length_c   1.000
_cell.angle_alpha   90.00
_cell.angle_beta   90.00
_cell.angle_gamma   90.00
#
_symmetry.space_group_name_H-M   'P 1'
#
loop_
_entity.id
_entity.type
_entity.pdbx_description
1 polymer ?
#
loop_
_entity_poly.entity_id
_entity_poly.type
_entity_poly.pdbx_seq_one_letter_code
_entity_poly.pdbx_strand_id
1 'polypeptide(L)'
;MSIPPELAGAIPLIDRFQVEGFLKAMQKQIQSSGKRGFFIKKSVGPQVREKFTLEDMLCFQKDPIPTSLLKVPNDLVSRSIKLFHVILKYMGVDSPAIISLEERIELVAKLYKHTLKRSELRDELFAQISKQTRNNPDRSWLIRAWELMYLCASSMPPSKDIGAYLSEYVHYIAHGATTDSDVRVLALNTLNALKRSVKAGPRVAIPAREEIEALLTSRKLTTIVFFLDETFEEITYDMATTVADAVEELAGIIKLSVYSSFSLFECRKIVNGSKSSEVGNEEYIGLDDNKYIGDLLSEFKSAKDRNKGEILHCKLVFKKRLFRESDEAVTDPMFVQLSYVQLQHDYILGNYPVGRDDAAQLTALQILVEIGFIDNPESCVEWISLLERFLPRQVAITRAKRDWELDIISRYQLMEHLSKDDARNQFLRILRTLPYGNSVFFSVRKIDDPIGLLPGRIILGINKRGVHFFRPVPKEYLHSAELRDIMQFGSSNTAVFFKMRVAGVLHIFQFETKQGEEICVALQTHINDVMLRRYSKARSGSATSTVSQNDVSQADKPPNAEMYDKRVQELSKVVDESQKKADQLRDELQRKTQQEREMQEELEGLKDTLQSERHIIKEVTSERDRLKSLCDEKESSLQVALVEKNRLETKLTNGQGQENNTKMDLSGNHCERDVD
;
A
#
# COMPACT_ATOMS: atom_id res chain seq x y z
N MET A 1 -18.49 -25.25 -32.34
CA MET A 1 -19.10 -24.85 -31.05
C MET A 1 -18.55 -23.49 -30.71
N SER A 2 -19.43 -22.54 -30.40
CA SER A 2 -19.05 -21.20 -29.92
C SER A 2 -18.42 -21.35 -28.54
N ILE A 3 -17.23 -20.80 -28.35
CA ILE A 3 -16.56 -20.77 -27.04
C ILE A 3 -17.36 -19.83 -26.12
N PRO A 4 -17.64 -20.19 -24.86
CA PRO A 4 -18.35 -19.31 -23.93
C PRO A 4 -17.68 -17.93 -23.83
N PRO A 5 -18.44 -16.83 -23.74
CA PRO A 5 -17.87 -15.47 -23.66
C PRO A 5 -16.82 -15.32 -22.56
N GLU A 6 -17.03 -15.96 -21.40
CA GLU A 6 -16.08 -15.94 -20.28
C GLU A 6 -14.73 -16.64 -20.54
N LEU A 7 -14.62 -17.42 -21.62
CA LEU A 7 -13.39 -18.12 -22.03
C LEU A 7 -12.72 -17.48 -23.23
N ALA A 8 -13.23 -16.35 -23.75
CA ALA A 8 -12.65 -15.64 -24.88
C ALA A 8 -11.17 -15.28 -24.65
N GLY A 9 -10.84 -14.76 -23.46
CA GLY A 9 -9.47 -14.44 -23.05
C GLY A 9 -8.52 -15.63 -22.95
N ALA A 10 -9.03 -16.86 -22.86
CA ALA A 10 -8.22 -18.07 -22.81
C ALA A 10 -7.78 -18.57 -24.20
N ILE A 11 -8.46 -18.12 -25.27
CA ILE A 11 -8.21 -18.58 -26.65
C ILE A 11 -6.76 -18.32 -27.09
N PRO A 12 -6.16 -17.13 -26.87
CA PRO A 12 -4.77 -16.88 -27.23
C PRO A 12 -3.77 -17.75 -26.44
N LEU A 13 -4.22 -18.37 -25.34
CA LEU A 13 -3.39 -19.13 -24.41
C LEU A 13 -3.58 -20.64 -24.55
N ILE A 14 -4.33 -21.11 -25.55
CA ILE A 14 -4.68 -22.53 -25.69
C ILE A 14 -3.45 -23.44 -25.74
N ASP A 15 -2.35 -22.96 -26.32
CA ASP A 15 -1.08 -23.69 -26.41
C ASP A 15 -0.35 -23.80 -25.06
N ARG A 16 -0.69 -22.97 -24.07
CA ARG A 16 -0.17 -23.09 -22.70
C ARG A 16 -0.91 -24.15 -21.89
N PHE A 17 -2.16 -24.44 -22.24
CA PHE A 17 -2.94 -25.53 -21.63
C PHE A 17 -2.56 -26.89 -22.26
N GLN A 18 -2.49 -27.94 -21.46
CA GLN A 18 -2.24 -29.30 -21.96
C GLN A 18 -3.54 -30.08 -22.21
N VAL A 19 -4.50 -29.45 -22.90
CA VAL A 19 -5.90 -29.91 -23.07
C VAL A 19 -6.00 -31.41 -23.38
N GLU A 20 -5.36 -31.86 -24.44
CA GLU A 20 -5.39 -33.28 -24.83
C GLU A 20 -4.75 -34.20 -23.80
N GLY A 21 -3.58 -33.82 -23.28
CA GLY A 21 -2.81 -34.66 -22.35
C GLY A 21 -3.55 -34.86 -21.03
N PHE A 22 -4.12 -33.78 -20.51
CA PHE A 22 -4.93 -33.80 -19.29
C PHE A 22 -6.21 -34.62 -19.45
N LEU A 23 -7.00 -34.38 -20.50
CA LEU A 23 -8.28 -35.07 -20.66
C LEU A 23 -8.11 -36.56 -20.96
N LYS A 24 -7.05 -36.95 -21.69
CA LYS A 24 -6.65 -38.37 -21.84
C LYS A 24 -6.25 -38.98 -20.49
N ALA A 25 -5.49 -38.25 -19.65
CA ALA A 25 -5.10 -38.74 -18.33
C ALA A 25 -6.31 -38.87 -17.38
N MET A 26 -7.26 -37.94 -17.47
CA MET A 26 -8.50 -37.94 -16.70
C MET A 26 -9.40 -39.12 -17.09
N GLN A 27 -9.55 -39.38 -18.39
CA GLN A 27 -10.30 -40.55 -18.88
C GLN A 27 -9.68 -41.87 -18.40
N LYS A 28 -8.34 -41.97 -18.39
CA LYS A 28 -7.63 -43.13 -17.81
C LYS A 28 -7.89 -43.26 -16.31
N GLN A 29 -7.86 -42.16 -15.56
CA GLN A 29 -8.14 -42.16 -14.12
C GLN A 29 -9.57 -42.67 -13.84
N ILE A 30 -10.58 -42.17 -14.57
CA ILE A 30 -11.98 -42.62 -14.45
C ILE A 30 -12.10 -44.12 -14.75
N GLN A 31 -11.50 -44.59 -15.85
CA GLN A 31 -11.51 -46.00 -16.24
C GLN A 31 -10.78 -46.90 -15.22
N SER A 32 -9.75 -46.40 -14.55
CA SER A 32 -9.01 -47.14 -13.53
C SER A 32 -9.74 -47.22 -12.18
N SER A 33 -10.50 -46.18 -11.81
CA SER A 33 -11.30 -46.12 -10.58
C SER A 33 -12.61 -46.90 -10.68
N GLY A 34 -13.13 -47.13 -11.89
CA GLY A 34 -14.40 -47.81 -12.17
C GLY A 34 -14.46 -49.33 -11.94
N LYS A 35 -13.54 -49.95 -11.19
CA LYS A 35 -13.54 -51.41 -10.92
C LYS A 35 -14.39 -51.89 -9.74
N ARG A 36 -15.26 -51.05 -9.17
CA ARG A 36 -16.31 -51.48 -8.22
C ARG A 36 -17.63 -50.78 -8.53
N GLY A 37 -18.45 -51.39 -9.38
CA GLY A 37 -19.86 -50.99 -9.56
C GLY A 37 -20.43 -51.25 -10.96
N PHE A 38 -20.96 -52.46 -11.15
CA PHE A 38 -22.04 -52.87 -12.07
C PHE A 38 -22.12 -52.33 -13.53
N PHE A 39 -21.98 -53.28 -14.46
CA PHE A 39 -22.32 -53.28 -15.89
C PHE A 39 -23.21 -52.15 -16.45
N ILE A 40 -22.71 -51.45 -17.48
CA ILE A 40 -23.50 -51.09 -18.67
C ILE A 40 -22.73 -51.49 -19.94
N LYS A 41 -23.48 -52.09 -20.86
CA LYS A 41 -23.09 -52.89 -22.03
C LYS A 41 -22.12 -52.19 -23.01
N LYS A 42 -21.28 -53.03 -23.64
CA LYS A 42 -20.58 -52.76 -24.91
C LYS A 42 -21.55 -52.18 -25.95
N SER A 43 -21.24 -51.01 -26.52
CA SER A 43 -21.72 -50.62 -27.85
C SER A 43 -20.56 -50.73 -28.84
N VAL A 44 -20.77 -51.53 -29.88
CA VAL A 44 -19.93 -51.62 -31.08
C VAL A 44 -20.47 -50.58 -32.06
N GLY A 45 -19.68 -49.55 -32.34
CA GLY A 45 -19.95 -48.50 -33.31
C GLY A 45 -18.68 -47.68 -33.55
N PRO A 46 -18.53 -47.01 -34.71
CA PRO A 46 -17.32 -46.26 -35.02
C PRO A 46 -17.17 -45.12 -34.01
N GLN A 47 -16.12 -45.19 -33.19
CA GLN A 47 -15.79 -44.20 -32.18
C GLN A 47 -15.55 -42.85 -32.88
N VAL A 48 -16.56 -41.97 -32.84
CA VAL A 48 -16.37 -40.54 -33.07
C VAL A 48 -15.38 -40.10 -32.00
N ARG A 49 -14.16 -39.71 -32.39
CA ARG A 49 -13.20 -39.10 -31.47
C ARG A 49 -13.85 -37.82 -30.92
N GLU A 50 -14.38 -37.86 -29.71
CA GLU A 50 -14.81 -36.66 -29.01
C GLU A 50 -13.63 -35.68 -28.99
N LYS A 51 -13.83 -34.52 -29.62
CA LYS A 51 -12.85 -33.44 -29.59
C LYS A 51 -12.92 -32.79 -28.22
N PHE A 52 -12.01 -33.20 -27.35
CA PHE A 52 -11.73 -32.57 -26.06
C PHE A 52 -11.58 -31.05 -26.18
N THR A 53 -12.35 -30.29 -25.41
CA THR A 53 -12.33 -28.83 -25.43
C THR A 53 -11.60 -28.23 -24.22
N LEU A 54 -11.16 -26.98 -24.35
CA LEU A 54 -10.61 -26.21 -23.23
C LEU A 54 -11.65 -26.00 -22.13
N GLU A 55 -12.92 -25.85 -22.51
CA GLU A 55 -14.04 -25.72 -21.58
C GLU A 55 -14.18 -26.96 -20.69
N ASP A 56 -14.11 -28.17 -21.26
CA ASP A 56 -14.18 -29.43 -20.51
C ASP A 56 -13.06 -29.53 -19.45
N MET A 57 -11.84 -29.11 -19.83
CA MET A 57 -10.69 -29.07 -18.91
C MET A 57 -10.93 -28.07 -17.76
N LEU A 58 -11.60 -26.96 -18.05
CA LEU A 58 -11.71 -25.81 -17.16
C LEU A 58 -13.00 -25.79 -16.34
N CYS A 59 -13.85 -26.81 -16.40
CA CYS A 59 -15.02 -26.95 -15.53
C CYS A 59 -14.68 -27.58 -14.17
N PHE A 60 -15.50 -27.31 -13.16
CA PHE A 60 -15.38 -27.87 -11.82
C PHE A 60 -15.16 -29.39 -11.85
N GLN A 61 -14.28 -29.86 -10.97
CA GLN A 61 -14.03 -31.28 -10.78
C GLN A 61 -13.97 -31.60 -9.29
N LYS A 62 -14.62 -32.71 -8.90
CA LYS A 62 -14.63 -33.20 -7.52
C LYS A 62 -13.36 -34.00 -7.18
N ASP A 63 -12.96 -34.89 -8.09
CA ASP A 63 -11.81 -35.77 -7.88
C ASP A 63 -10.48 -35.04 -8.13
N PRO A 64 -9.36 -35.48 -7.52
CA PRO A 64 -8.05 -34.91 -7.80
C PRO A 64 -7.67 -34.93 -9.29
N ILE A 65 -6.98 -33.89 -9.75
CA ILE A 65 -6.47 -33.84 -11.11
C ILE A 65 -5.36 -34.89 -11.36
N PRO A 66 -5.31 -35.51 -12.55
CA PRO A 66 -4.31 -36.53 -12.89
C PRO A 66 -2.93 -35.95 -13.25
N THR A 67 -2.90 -34.69 -13.70
CA THR A 67 -1.70 -33.94 -14.12
C THR A 67 -2.02 -32.44 -14.05
N SER A 68 -1.04 -31.55 -14.29
CA SER A 68 -1.26 -30.10 -14.36
C SER A 68 -2.20 -29.68 -15.50
N LEU A 69 -2.87 -28.54 -15.33
CA LEU A 69 -3.70 -27.91 -16.36
C LEU A 69 -2.83 -27.22 -17.42
N LEU A 70 -1.78 -26.54 -16.97
CA LEU A 70 -0.79 -25.88 -17.81
C LEU A 70 0.37 -26.82 -18.14
N LYS A 71 1.02 -26.56 -19.28
CA LYS A 71 2.31 -27.16 -19.62
C LYS A 71 3.38 -26.61 -18.67
N VAL A 72 3.72 -27.40 -17.66
CA VAL A 72 4.75 -27.09 -16.66
C VAL A 72 5.90 -28.10 -16.73
N PRO A 73 7.10 -27.76 -16.26
CA PRO A 73 8.20 -28.70 -16.10
C PRO A 73 7.79 -29.98 -15.35
N ASN A 74 8.33 -31.13 -15.77
CA ASN A 74 7.94 -32.45 -15.24
C ASN A 74 8.14 -32.58 -13.72
N ASP A 75 9.15 -31.94 -13.15
CA ASP A 75 9.42 -31.94 -11.71
C ASP A 75 8.34 -31.17 -10.89
N LEU A 76 7.57 -30.30 -11.56
CA LEU A 76 6.50 -29.52 -10.96
C LEU A 76 5.13 -30.18 -11.05
N VAL A 77 4.92 -31.18 -11.92
CA VAL A 77 3.63 -31.88 -12.09
C VAL A 77 3.14 -32.48 -10.77
N SER A 78 4.02 -33.16 -10.04
CA SER A 78 3.64 -33.73 -8.72
C SER A 78 3.24 -32.67 -7.70
N ARG A 79 3.82 -31.47 -7.76
CA ARG A 79 3.46 -30.33 -6.92
C ARG A 79 2.14 -29.71 -7.37
N SER A 80 1.90 -29.62 -8.67
CA SER A 80 0.62 -29.18 -9.25
C SER A 80 -0.55 -30.03 -8.77
N ILE A 81 -0.40 -31.36 -8.79
CA ILE A 81 -1.43 -32.28 -8.27
C ILE A 81 -1.65 -32.03 -6.77
N LYS A 82 -0.58 -31.83 -5.99
CA LYS A 82 -0.69 -31.50 -4.56
C LYS A 82 -1.39 -30.15 -4.31
N LEU A 83 -1.19 -29.15 -5.16
CA LEU A 83 -1.91 -27.87 -5.06
C LEU A 83 -3.42 -28.10 -5.18
N PHE A 84 -3.85 -28.90 -6.16
CA PHE A 84 -5.26 -29.18 -6.36
C PHE A 84 -5.90 -29.89 -5.16
N HIS A 85 -5.19 -30.83 -4.53
CA HIS A 85 -5.66 -31.45 -3.28
C HIS A 85 -5.84 -30.43 -2.15
N VAL A 86 -4.95 -29.44 -2.05
CA VAL A 86 -5.08 -28.36 -1.06
C VAL A 86 -6.29 -27.48 -1.38
N ILE A 87 -6.59 -27.22 -2.66
CA ILE A 87 -7.78 -26.48 -3.11
C ILE A 87 -9.06 -27.26 -2.76
N LEU A 88 -9.16 -28.54 -3.13
CA LEU A 88 -10.31 -29.39 -2.81
C LEU A 88 -10.55 -29.47 -1.30
N LYS A 89 -9.46 -29.64 -0.54
CA LYS A 89 -9.51 -29.64 0.91
C LYS A 89 -10.01 -28.29 1.43
N TYR A 90 -9.46 -27.16 0.98
CA TYR A 90 -9.91 -25.83 1.41
C TYR A 90 -11.39 -25.58 1.13
N MET A 91 -11.89 -26.04 -0.02
CA MET A 91 -13.30 -25.92 -0.41
C MET A 91 -14.23 -26.82 0.40
N GLY A 92 -13.71 -27.82 1.14
CA GLY A 92 -14.53 -28.79 1.87
C GLY A 92 -15.16 -29.85 0.98
N VAL A 93 -14.59 -30.10 -0.20
CA VAL A 93 -15.11 -31.10 -1.15
C VAL A 93 -14.88 -32.53 -0.65
N ASP A 94 -13.78 -32.75 0.06
CA ASP A 94 -13.31 -34.06 0.53
C ASP A 94 -13.74 -34.39 1.98
N SER A 95 -14.44 -33.49 2.67
CA SER A 95 -14.78 -33.65 4.10
C SER A 95 -16.23 -33.24 4.39
N PRO A 96 -17.03 -34.10 5.06
CA PRO A 96 -18.37 -33.73 5.53
C PRO A 96 -18.34 -32.79 6.74
N ALA A 97 -17.19 -32.59 7.38
CA ALA A 97 -17.03 -31.68 8.53
C ALA A 97 -16.63 -30.26 8.08
N ILE A 98 -17.19 -29.26 8.76
CA ILE A 98 -16.83 -27.85 8.58
C ILE A 98 -15.35 -27.66 8.94
N ILE A 99 -14.57 -27.16 7.99
CA ILE A 99 -13.14 -26.88 8.17
C ILE A 99 -12.98 -25.69 9.12
N SER A 100 -12.14 -25.86 10.13
CA SER A 100 -11.88 -24.80 11.10
C SER A 100 -11.19 -23.59 10.44
N LEU A 101 -11.31 -22.41 11.04
CA LEU A 101 -10.58 -21.22 10.59
C LEU A 101 -9.06 -21.48 10.58
N GLU A 102 -8.57 -22.22 11.59
CA GLU A 102 -7.16 -22.55 11.71
C GLU A 102 -6.64 -23.39 10.54
N GLU A 103 -7.38 -24.45 10.21
CA GLU A 103 -7.02 -25.32 9.10
C GLU A 103 -7.08 -24.57 7.77
N ARG A 104 -8.04 -23.64 7.59
CA ARG A 104 -8.07 -22.76 6.41
C ARG A 104 -6.81 -21.91 6.30
N ILE A 105 -6.35 -21.30 7.40
CA ILE A 105 -5.14 -20.47 7.41
C ILE A 105 -3.90 -21.30 7.04
N GLU A 106 -3.75 -22.50 7.61
CA GLU A 106 -2.64 -23.40 7.29
C GLU A 106 -2.63 -23.82 5.82
N LEU A 107 -3.80 -24.10 5.24
CA LEU A 107 -3.93 -24.47 3.82
C LEU A 107 -3.51 -23.31 2.91
N VAL A 108 -3.91 -22.08 3.22
CA VAL A 108 -3.51 -20.87 2.49
C VAL A 108 -1.99 -20.67 2.58
N ALA A 109 -1.42 -20.74 3.78
CA ALA A 109 0.03 -20.64 3.98
C ALA A 109 0.79 -21.73 3.20
N LYS A 110 0.24 -22.94 3.11
CA LYS A 110 0.80 -24.04 2.33
C LYS A 110 0.77 -23.75 0.82
N LEU A 111 -0.30 -23.16 0.30
CA LEU A 111 -0.35 -22.72 -1.11
C LEU A 111 0.76 -21.71 -1.39
N TYR A 112 0.86 -20.64 -0.59
CA TYR A 112 1.93 -19.63 -0.73
C TYR A 112 3.33 -20.23 -0.69
N LYS A 113 3.59 -21.18 0.22
CA LYS A 113 4.87 -21.88 0.31
C LYS A 113 5.25 -22.59 -1.00
N HIS A 114 4.28 -23.08 -1.76
CA HIS A 114 4.54 -23.76 -3.02
C HIS A 114 4.64 -22.81 -4.22
N THR A 115 3.89 -21.71 -4.23
CA THR A 115 3.67 -20.88 -5.42
C THR A 115 4.38 -19.53 -5.43
N LEU A 116 4.62 -18.90 -4.27
CA LEU A 116 5.09 -17.51 -4.22
C LEU A 116 6.38 -17.29 -5.02
N LYS A 117 7.35 -18.19 -4.84
CA LYS A 117 8.67 -18.14 -5.51
C LYS A 117 8.74 -18.85 -6.86
N ARG A 118 7.65 -19.45 -7.35
CA ARG A 118 7.63 -20.27 -8.59
C ARG A 118 6.50 -19.84 -9.50
N SER A 119 6.81 -19.05 -10.51
CA SER A 119 5.85 -18.48 -11.46
C SER A 119 4.97 -19.52 -12.15
N GLU A 120 5.53 -20.68 -12.51
CA GLU A 120 4.81 -21.76 -13.19
C GLU A 120 3.73 -22.36 -12.29
N LEU A 121 4.04 -22.58 -11.00
CA LEU A 121 3.07 -23.08 -10.03
C LEU A 121 2.07 -22.00 -9.61
N ARG A 122 2.44 -20.73 -9.68
CA ARG A 122 1.53 -19.62 -9.43
C ARG A 122 0.47 -19.51 -10.52
N ASP A 123 0.88 -19.55 -11.78
CA ASP A 123 -0.03 -19.60 -12.93
C ASP A 123 -0.97 -20.82 -12.86
N GLU A 124 -0.40 -21.99 -12.55
CA GLU A 124 -1.16 -23.22 -12.39
C GLU A 124 -2.18 -23.13 -11.25
N LEU A 125 -1.83 -22.52 -10.11
CA LEU A 125 -2.75 -22.30 -9.00
C LEU A 125 -3.94 -21.44 -9.43
N PHE A 126 -3.70 -20.32 -10.11
CA PHE A 126 -4.79 -19.46 -10.61
C PHE A 126 -5.68 -20.19 -11.62
N ALA A 127 -5.10 -20.98 -12.53
CA ALA A 127 -5.86 -21.80 -13.47
C ALA A 127 -6.71 -22.87 -12.75
N GLN A 128 -6.17 -23.52 -11.72
CA GLN A 128 -6.87 -24.53 -10.93
C GLN A 128 -8.01 -23.94 -10.09
N ILE A 129 -7.80 -22.80 -9.43
CA ILE A 129 -8.90 -22.14 -8.69
C ILE A 129 -9.99 -21.68 -9.67
N SER A 130 -9.60 -21.11 -10.81
CA SER A 130 -10.52 -20.72 -11.88
C SER A 130 -11.32 -21.91 -12.43
N LYS A 131 -10.72 -23.11 -12.48
CA LYS A 131 -11.44 -24.35 -12.81
C LYS A 131 -12.52 -24.66 -11.78
N GLN A 132 -12.21 -24.51 -10.49
CA GLN A 132 -13.15 -24.79 -9.41
C GLN A 132 -14.26 -23.74 -9.24
N THR A 133 -14.16 -22.58 -9.88
CA THR A 133 -15.24 -21.56 -9.89
C THR A 133 -16.24 -21.73 -11.04
N ARG A 134 -15.91 -22.48 -12.09
CA ARG A 134 -16.79 -22.67 -13.26
C ARG A 134 -17.65 -23.91 -13.13
N ASN A 135 -18.95 -23.78 -13.41
CA ASN A 135 -19.91 -24.90 -13.35
C ASN A 135 -19.85 -25.67 -12.01
N ASN A 136 -19.56 -24.96 -10.92
CA ASN A 136 -19.51 -25.54 -9.58
C ASN A 136 -20.95 -25.80 -9.11
N PRO A 137 -21.33 -27.06 -8.83
CA PRO A 137 -22.71 -27.42 -8.52
C PRO A 137 -23.14 -27.02 -7.10
N ASP A 138 -22.20 -26.70 -6.21
CA ASP A 138 -22.48 -26.39 -4.81
C ASP A 138 -22.09 -24.94 -4.49
N ARG A 139 -23.05 -24.19 -3.93
CA ARG A 139 -22.88 -22.78 -3.59
C ARG A 139 -21.78 -22.55 -2.55
N SER A 140 -21.67 -23.42 -1.54
CA SER A 140 -20.67 -23.30 -0.48
C SER A 140 -19.27 -23.52 -1.04
N TRP A 141 -19.09 -24.54 -1.87
CA TRP A 141 -17.83 -24.80 -2.57
C TRP A 141 -17.44 -23.64 -3.49
N LEU A 142 -18.41 -23.08 -4.22
CA LEU A 142 -18.17 -21.94 -5.11
C LEU A 142 -17.70 -20.70 -4.34
N ILE A 143 -18.35 -20.36 -3.23
CA ILE A 143 -17.94 -19.25 -2.36
C ILE A 143 -16.50 -19.48 -1.84
N ARG A 144 -16.17 -20.70 -1.41
CA ARG A 144 -14.81 -21.05 -0.95
C ARG A 144 -13.76 -20.95 -2.05
N ALA A 145 -14.08 -21.33 -3.28
CA ALA A 145 -13.18 -21.18 -4.42
C ALA A 145 -12.88 -19.69 -4.70
N TRP A 146 -13.89 -18.83 -4.65
CA TRP A 146 -13.73 -17.39 -4.82
C TRP A 146 -13.01 -16.71 -3.64
N GLU A 147 -13.28 -17.12 -2.41
CA GLU A 147 -12.53 -16.69 -1.21
C GLU A 147 -11.03 -17.02 -1.38
N LEU A 148 -10.72 -18.23 -1.86
CA LEU A 148 -9.34 -18.66 -2.11
C LEU A 148 -8.68 -17.87 -3.26
N MET A 149 -9.43 -17.58 -4.32
CA MET A 149 -8.98 -16.73 -5.43
C MET A 149 -8.58 -15.34 -4.92
N TYR A 150 -9.45 -14.73 -4.11
CA TYR A 150 -9.22 -13.43 -3.50
C TYR A 150 -7.97 -13.44 -2.61
N LEU A 151 -7.86 -14.41 -1.70
CA LEU A 151 -6.70 -14.58 -0.81
C LEU A 151 -5.39 -14.65 -1.58
N CYS A 152 -5.35 -15.38 -2.70
CA CYS A 152 -4.16 -15.50 -3.55
C CYS A 152 -3.85 -14.21 -4.30
N ALA A 153 -4.88 -13.57 -4.89
CA ALA A 153 -4.74 -12.34 -5.66
C ALA A 153 -4.25 -11.14 -4.83
N SER A 154 -4.54 -11.12 -3.52
CA SER A 154 -4.15 -10.02 -2.62
C SER A 154 -2.65 -9.89 -2.39
N SER A 155 -1.87 -10.95 -2.60
CA SER A 155 -0.43 -10.97 -2.28
C SER A 155 0.45 -11.52 -3.39
N MET A 156 -0.12 -12.00 -4.50
CA MET A 156 0.64 -12.37 -5.69
C MET A 156 -0.22 -12.29 -6.96
N PRO A 157 0.27 -11.67 -8.05
CA PRO A 157 -0.39 -11.74 -9.35
C PRO A 157 0.05 -13.00 -10.13
N PRO A 158 -0.79 -13.54 -11.03
CA PRO A 158 -0.32 -14.47 -12.07
C PRO A 158 0.71 -13.79 -13.01
N SER A 159 1.33 -14.56 -13.91
CA SER A 159 2.13 -14.01 -15.01
C SER A 159 1.28 -13.12 -15.92
N LYS A 160 1.92 -12.28 -16.74
CA LYS A 160 1.24 -11.33 -17.63
C LYS A 160 0.19 -12.01 -18.52
N ASP A 161 0.52 -13.16 -19.09
CA ASP A 161 -0.38 -13.86 -20.02
C ASP A 161 -1.61 -14.43 -19.28
N ILE A 162 -1.38 -15.19 -18.20
CA ILE A 162 -2.46 -15.78 -17.40
C ILE A 162 -3.28 -14.69 -16.70
N GLY A 163 -2.63 -13.59 -16.32
CA GLY A 163 -3.26 -12.43 -15.71
C GLY A 163 -4.24 -11.73 -16.62
N ALA A 164 -3.92 -11.56 -17.91
CA ALA A 164 -4.87 -10.98 -18.86
C ALA A 164 -6.17 -11.79 -18.95
N TYR A 165 -6.03 -13.12 -19.14
CA TYR A 165 -7.17 -14.04 -19.14
C TYR A 165 -7.94 -14.01 -17.82
N LEU A 166 -7.24 -14.10 -16.68
CA LEU A 166 -7.87 -14.16 -15.38
C LEU A 166 -8.60 -12.85 -15.06
N SER A 167 -8.02 -11.70 -15.37
CA SER A 167 -8.67 -10.41 -15.16
C SER A 167 -9.95 -10.26 -15.98
N GLU A 168 -9.97 -10.72 -17.23
CA GLU A 168 -11.18 -10.72 -18.07
C GLU A 168 -12.25 -11.65 -17.49
N TYR A 169 -11.87 -12.88 -17.10
CA TYR A 169 -12.77 -13.83 -16.47
C TYR A 169 -13.37 -13.29 -15.16
N VAL A 170 -12.53 -12.76 -14.26
CA VAL A 170 -12.97 -12.19 -12.98
C VAL A 170 -13.85 -10.96 -13.21
N HIS A 171 -13.52 -10.12 -14.19
CA HIS A 171 -14.35 -8.97 -14.56
C HIS A 171 -15.74 -9.40 -15.04
N TYR A 172 -15.82 -10.41 -15.92
CA TYR A 172 -17.09 -10.95 -16.38
C TYR A 172 -17.96 -11.45 -15.22
N ILE A 173 -17.38 -12.19 -14.28
CA ILE A 173 -18.11 -12.71 -13.12
C ILE A 173 -18.55 -11.58 -12.18
N ALA A 174 -17.68 -10.60 -11.92
CA ALA A 174 -17.96 -9.46 -11.04
C ALA A 174 -19.16 -8.61 -11.53
N HIS A 175 -19.35 -8.51 -12.84
CA HIS A 175 -20.42 -7.71 -13.47
C HIS A 175 -21.56 -8.56 -14.07
N GLY A 176 -21.54 -9.88 -13.84
CA GLY A 176 -22.56 -10.80 -14.36
C GLY A 176 -23.89 -10.62 -13.63
N ALA A 177 -24.93 -10.19 -14.33
CA ALA A 177 -26.25 -9.94 -13.74
C ALA A 177 -26.90 -11.19 -13.10
N THR A 178 -26.59 -12.38 -13.63
CA THR A 178 -27.11 -13.68 -13.16
C THR A 178 -26.22 -14.37 -12.13
N THR A 179 -25.05 -13.81 -11.81
CA THR A 179 -24.10 -14.38 -10.84
C THR A 179 -24.62 -14.21 -9.41
N ASP A 180 -24.40 -15.20 -8.54
CA ASP A 180 -24.72 -15.10 -7.09
C ASP A 180 -24.09 -13.83 -6.46
N SER A 181 -24.84 -13.16 -5.56
CA SER A 181 -24.42 -11.88 -5.00
C SER A 181 -23.11 -11.94 -4.20
N ASP A 182 -22.91 -12.99 -3.40
CA ASP A 182 -21.70 -13.15 -2.58
C ASP A 182 -20.49 -13.43 -3.48
N VAL A 183 -20.72 -14.21 -4.54
CA VAL A 183 -19.71 -14.48 -5.59
C VAL A 183 -19.33 -13.20 -6.32
N ARG A 184 -20.28 -12.34 -6.69
CA ARG A 184 -19.98 -11.05 -7.34
C ARG A 184 -19.11 -10.15 -6.46
N VAL A 185 -19.39 -10.08 -5.16
CA VAL A 185 -18.59 -9.30 -4.19
C VAL A 185 -17.17 -9.84 -4.11
N LEU A 186 -17.00 -11.17 -3.99
CA LEU A 186 -15.67 -11.79 -3.96
C LEU A 186 -14.93 -11.61 -5.29
N ALA A 187 -15.61 -11.68 -6.42
CA ALA A 187 -15.01 -11.44 -7.73
C ALA A 187 -14.57 -9.98 -7.88
N LEU A 188 -15.36 -9.00 -7.39
CA LEU A 188 -14.98 -7.59 -7.38
C LEU A 188 -13.75 -7.33 -6.49
N ASN A 189 -13.74 -7.92 -5.29
CA ASN A 189 -12.60 -7.86 -4.38
C ASN A 189 -11.34 -8.49 -5.01
N THR A 190 -11.50 -9.64 -5.66
CA THR A 190 -10.43 -10.31 -6.42
C THR A 190 -9.91 -9.43 -7.54
N LEU A 191 -10.80 -8.76 -8.30
CA LEU A 191 -10.40 -7.88 -9.40
C LEU A 191 -9.57 -6.70 -8.89
N ASN A 192 -9.98 -6.09 -7.79
CA ASN A 192 -9.25 -4.99 -7.16
C ASN A 192 -7.90 -5.47 -6.60
N ALA A 193 -7.88 -6.63 -5.95
CA ALA A 193 -6.65 -7.27 -5.48
C ALA A 193 -5.67 -7.56 -6.61
N LEU A 194 -6.15 -8.10 -7.75
CA LEU A 194 -5.32 -8.33 -8.94
C LEU A 194 -4.75 -7.02 -9.50
N LYS A 195 -5.54 -5.95 -9.59
CA LYS A 195 -5.04 -4.64 -10.05
C LYS A 195 -3.90 -4.14 -9.16
N ARG A 196 -4.06 -4.25 -7.83
CA ARG A 196 -3.05 -3.84 -6.85
C ARG A 196 -1.80 -4.72 -6.94
N SER A 197 -1.95 -6.04 -6.94
CA SER A 197 -0.81 -6.96 -6.96
C SER A 197 -0.09 -7.03 -8.31
N VAL A 198 -0.75 -6.76 -9.43
CA VAL A 198 -0.09 -6.61 -10.74
C VAL A 198 0.81 -5.37 -10.75
N LYS A 199 0.35 -4.25 -10.16
CA LYS A 199 1.16 -3.03 -10.04
C LYS A 199 2.34 -3.24 -9.08
N ALA A 200 2.09 -3.83 -7.92
CA ALA A 200 3.09 -3.98 -6.87
C ALA A 200 4.06 -5.15 -7.09
N GLY A 201 3.65 -6.17 -7.87
CA GLY A 201 4.37 -7.43 -8.01
C GLY A 201 4.04 -8.43 -6.90
N PRO A 202 4.61 -9.65 -6.94
CA PRO A 202 4.40 -10.64 -5.88
C PRO A 202 5.14 -10.26 -4.60
N ARG A 203 4.56 -10.60 -3.44
CA ARG A 203 5.23 -10.51 -2.14
C ARG A 203 6.55 -11.30 -2.11
N VAL A 204 7.46 -10.88 -1.24
CA VAL A 204 8.74 -11.57 -1.00
C VAL A 204 8.62 -12.59 0.14
N ALA A 205 7.80 -12.30 1.15
CA ALA A 205 7.53 -13.19 2.27
C ALA A 205 6.12 -13.80 2.18
N ILE A 206 5.97 -15.00 2.74
CA ILE A 206 4.65 -15.62 2.89
C ILE A 206 3.83 -14.79 3.89
N PRO A 207 2.56 -14.48 3.60
CA PRO A 207 1.68 -13.81 4.55
C PRO A 207 1.63 -14.50 5.91
N ALA A 208 1.74 -13.71 6.97
CA ALA A 208 1.67 -14.18 8.33
C ALA A 208 0.26 -14.70 8.66
N ARG A 209 0.18 -15.55 9.69
CA ARG A 209 -1.09 -16.14 10.15
C ARG A 209 -2.13 -15.06 10.42
N GLU A 210 -1.73 -13.98 11.10
CA GLU A 210 -2.61 -12.89 11.49
C GLU A 210 -3.13 -12.12 10.27
N GLU A 211 -2.32 -11.99 9.21
CA GLU A 211 -2.74 -11.35 7.95
C GLU A 211 -3.80 -12.19 7.23
N ILE A 212 -3.58 -13.50 7.12
CA ILE A 212 -4.52 -14.43 6.48
C ILE A 212 -5.84 -14.47 7.28
N GLU A 213 -5.76 -14.56 8.60
CA GLU A 213 -6.93 -14.56 9.49
C GLU A 213 -7.72 -13.25 9.37
N ALA A 214 -7.03 -12.11 9.35
CA ALA A 214 -7.65 -10.80 9.21
C ALA A 214 -8.43 -10.69 7.90
N LEU A 215 -7.82 -11.11 6.78
CA LEU A 215 -8.49 -11.10 5.47
C LEU A 215 -9.72 -12.03 5.44
N LEU A 216 -9.59 -13.24 6.01
CA LEU A 216 -10.69 -14.22 6.10
C LEU A 216 -11.86 -13.74 6.97
N THR A 217 -11.59 -12.90 7.94
CA THR A 217 -12.60 -12.39 8.89
C THR A 217 -12.98 -10.94 8.61
N SER A 218 -12.53 -10.38 7.47
CA SER A 218 -12.76 -8.98 7.06
C SER A 218 -12.34 -7.96 8.13
N ARG A 219 -11.29 -8.26 8.88
CA ARG A 219 -10.62 -7.35 9.82
C ARG A 219 -9.41 -6.70 9.15
N LYS A 220 -9.06 -5.51 9.62
CA LYS A 220 -7.77 -4.87 9.29
C LYS A 220 -6.81 -5.03 10.45
N LEU A 221 -5.52 -5.19 10.14
CA LEU A 221 -4.46 -5.13 11.13
C LEU A 221 -4.02 -3.68 11.30
N THR A 222 -3.27 -3.39 12.36
CA THR A 222 -2.70 -2.07 12.59
C THR A 222 -1.19 -2.12 12.83
N THR A 223 -0.50 -1.05 12.46
CA THR A 223 0.93 -0.86 12.73
C THR A 223 1.23 0.60 13.00
N ILE A 224 2.34 0.86 13.68
CA ILE A 224 2.73 2.19 14.12
C ILE A 224 3.74 2.78 13.14
N VAL A 225 3.51 4.00 12.71
CA VAL A 225 4.46 4.82 11.96
C VAL A 225 4.90 5.99 12.82
N PHE A 226 6.20 6.12 13.03
CA PHE A 226 6.80 7.17 13.83
C PHE A 226 7.17 8.39 12.95
N PHE A 227 7.19 9.56 13.57
CA PHE A 227 7.83 10.76 13.03
C PHE A 227 9.21 10.96 13.68
N LEU A 228 9.99 11.91 13.17
CA LEU A 228 11.37 12.15 13.65
C LEU A 228 11.43 12.81 15.04
N ASP A 229 10.30 13.29 15.57
CA ASP A 229 10.16 13.78 16.95
C ASP A 229 9.66 12.70 17.93
N GLU A 230 9.68 11.43 17.51
CA GLU A 230 9.19 10.24 18.24
C GLU A 230 7.67 10.22 18.51
N THR A 231 6.91 11.20 18.01
CA THR A 231 5.46 11.07 17.92
C THR A 231 5.11 9.98 16.91
N PHE A 232 3.88 9.46 16.95
CA PHE A 232 3.47 8.37 16.07
C PHE A 232 1.99 8.42 15.75
N GLU A 233 1.63 7.81 14.63
CA GLU A 233 0.27 7.51 14.25
C GLU A 233 0.12 6.01 14.00
N GLU A 234 -1.10 5.50 14.24
CA GLU A 234 -1.46 4.13 13.94
C GLU A 234 -2.16 4.07 12.58
N ILE A 235 -1.65 3.24 11.68
CA ILE A 235 -2.24 3.02 10.36
C ILE A 235 -2.78 1.60 10.25
N THR A 236 -3.81 1.41 9.43
CA THR A 236 -4.34 0.10 9.11
C THR A 236 -3.59 -0.54 7.95
N TYR A 237 -3.49 -1.87 7.95
CA TYR A 237 -2.95 -2.60 6.80
C TYR A 237 -3.61 -3.97 6.63
N ASP A 238 -3.59 -4.46 5.40
CA ASP A 238 -3.99 -5.80 5.00
C ASP A 238 -2.87 -6.48 4.20
N MET A 239 -3.15 -7.69 3.70
CA MET A 239 -2.23 -8.50 2.90
C MET A 239 -1.72 -7.82 1.62
N ALA A 240 -2.44 -6.79 1.13
CA ALA A 240 -2.20 -6.08 -0.12
C ALA A 240 -1.68 -4.65 0.08
N THR A 241 -1.66 -4.11 1.31
CA THR A 241 -1.20 -2.75 1.62
C THR A 241 0.27 -2.57 1.28
N THR A 242 0.52 -1.63 0.35
CA THR A 242 1.85 -1.18 -0.04
C THR A 242 2.28 0.06 0.76
N VAL A 243 3.56 0.44 0.64
CA VAL A 243 4.08 1.69 1.21
C VAL A 243 3.33 2.91 0.66
N ALA A 244 3.00 2.94 -0.64
CA ALA A 244 2.21 4.03 -1.22
C ALA A 244 0.82 4.15 -0.58
N ASP A 245 0.12 3.02 -0.40
CA ASP A 245 -1.20 3.00 0.23
C ASP A 245 -1.11 3.49 1.70
N ALA A 246 -0.08 3.05 2.42
CA ALA A 246 0.15 3.46 3.81
C ALA A 246 0.50 4.96 3.94
N VAL A 247 1.26 5.51 2.99
CA VAL A 247 1.57 6.95 2.92
C VAL A 247 0.30 7.76 2.66
N GLU A 248 -0.56 7.30 1.75
CA GLU A 248 -1.84 7.95 1.45
C GLU A 248 -2.77 7.96 2.67
N GLU A 249 -2.91 6.83 3.36
CA GLU A 249 -3.70 6.72 4.59
C GLU A 249 -3.16 7.64 5.69
N LEU A 250 -1.84 7.59 5.94
CA LEU A 250 -1.20 8.42 6.95
C LEU A 250 -1.35 9.92 6.63
N ALA A 251 -1.17 10.32 5.38
CA ALA A 251 -1.34 11.70 4.95
C ALA A 251 -2.79 12.18 5.20
N GLY A 252 -3.78 11.30 4.99
CA GLY A 252 -5.17 11.57 5.35
C GLY A 252 -5.39 11.79 6.86
N ILE A 253 -4.79 10.93 7.69
CA ILE A 253 -4.88 11.02 9.17
C ILE A 253 -4.31 12.34 9.68
N ILE A 254 -3.11 12.71 9.23
CA ILE A 254 -2.43 13.93 9.67
C ILE A 254 -2.86 15.19 8.89
N LYS A 255 -3.82 15.06 7.97
CA LYS A 255 -4.33 16.15 7.12
C LYS A 255 -3.25 16.84 6.27
N LEU A 256 -2.27 16.07 5.79
CA LEU A 256 -1.22 16.56 4.90
C LEU A 256 -1.72 16.53 3.46
N SER A 257 -1.93 17.70 2.87
CA SER A 257 -2.49 17.81 1.51
C SER A 257 -1.46 17.49 0.41
N VAL A 258 -0.22 17.94 0.59
CA VAL A 258 0.87 17.76 -0.37
C VAL A 258 1.92 16.81 0.22
N TYR A 259 1.76 15.51 -0.05
CA TYR A 259 2.62 14.46 0.51
C TYR A 259 3.54 13.77 -0.52
N SER A 260 3.54 14.21 -1.79
CA SER A 260 4.34 13.57 -2.86
C SER A 260 5.86 13.56 -2.62
N SER A 261 6.36 14.44 -1.77
CA SER A 261 7.76 14.49 -1.33
C SER A 261 8.06 13.63 -0.10
N PHE A 262 7.05 13.01 0.52
CA PHE A 262 7.17 12.21 1.72
C PHE A 262 7.01 10.73 1.42
N SER A 263 7.58 9.89 2.29
CA SER A 263 7.40 8.44 2.22
C SER A 263 7.80 7.79 3.55
N LEU A 264 7.67 6.47 3.60
CA LEU A 264 8.13 5.65 4.71
C LEU A 264 9.60 5.26 4.53
N PHE A 265 10.28 5.19 5.67
CA PHE A 265 11.65 4.75 5.81
C PHE A 265 11.68 3.64 6.85
N GLU A 266 12.56 2.66 6.65
CA GLU A 266 12.98 1.77 7.71
C GLU A 266 14.06 2.49 8.53
N CYS A 267 13.80 2.72 9.81
CA CYS A 267 14.82 3.16 10.76
C CYS A 267 15.37 1.93 11.49
N ARG A 268 16.68 1.72 11.39
CA ARG A 268 17.43 0.69 12.12
C ARG A 268 18.27 1.37 13.18
N LYS A 269 18.00 1.04 14.44
CA LYS A 269 18.80 1.50 15.58
C LYS A 269 19.53 0.34 16.21
N ILE A 270 20.86 0.41 16.24
CA ILE A 270 21.69 -0.56 16.96
C ILE A 270 21.89 -0.04 18.39
N VAL A 271 21.31 -0.76 19.36
CA VAL A 271 21.50 -0.44 20.78
C VAL A 271 22.60 -1.35 21.33
N ASN A 272 23.80 -0.78 21.50
CA ASN A 272 24.89 -1.42 22.22
C ASN A 272 24.57 -1.39 23.73
N GLY A 273 24.84 -2.48 24.46
CA GLY A 273 24.49 -2.64 25.88
C GLY A 273 25.19 -1.67 26.87
N SER A 274 25.94 -0.68 26.39
CA SER A 274 26.50 0.42 27.18
C SER A 274 25.49 1.57 27.27
N LYS A 275 25.31 2.14 28.47
CA LYS A 275 24.37 3.23 28.83
C LYS A 275 24.62 4.59 28.14
N SER A 276 25.15 4.62 26.93
CA SER A 276 25.22 5.81 26.10
C SER A 276 24.13 5.73 25.03
N SER A 277 23.08 6.55 25.17
CA SER A 277 22.21 6.91 24.05
C SER A 277 23.05 7.67 23.02
N GLU A 278 23.80 6.93 22.21
CA GLU A 278 24.47 7.51 21.05
C GLU A 278 23.41 7.75 19.97
N VAL A 279 23.04 9.02 19.81
CA VAL A 279 22.13 9.57 18.80
C VAL A 279 22.65 9.33 17.36
N GLY A 280 23.82 8.70 17.19
CA GLY A 280 24.50 8.48 15.91
C GLY A 280 24.37 7.08 15.27
N ASN A 281 23.65 6.14 15.89
CA ASN A 281 23.53 4.75 15.39
C ASN A 281 22.18 4.45 14.72
N GLU A 282 21.50 5.47 14.19
CA GLU A 282 20.25 5.33 13.45
C GLU A 282 20.50 5.43 11.95
N GLU A 283 20.21 4.35 11.24
CA GLU A 283 20.25 4.30 9.78
C GLU A 283 18.83 4.37 9.23
N TYR A 284 18.59 5.30 8.31
CA TYR A 284 17.29 5.50 7.66
C TYR A 284 17.35 5.03 6.20
N ILE A 285 16.62 3.97 5.87
CA ILE A 285 16.60 3.35 4.55
C ILE A 285 15.27 3.65 3.88
N GLY A 286 15.30 4.27 2.70
CA GLY A 286 14.09 4.60 1.94
C GLY A 286 13.35 3.34 1.47
N LEU A 287 12.02 3.35 1.54
CA LEU A 287 11.19 2.24 1.09
C LEU A 287 10.59 2.51 -0.29
N ASP A 288 10.59 1.47 -1.13
CA ASP A 288 9.93 1.49 -2.44
C ASP A 288 8.41 1.57 -2.25
N ASP A 289 7.75 2.40 -3.06
CA ASP A 289 6.32 2.67 -2.99
C ASP A 289 5.46 1.40 -3.17
N ASN A 290 5.97 0.41 -3.90
CA ASN A 290 5.28 -0.85 -4.17
C ASN A 290 5.62 -1.96 -3.15
N LYS A 291 6.54 -1.72 -2.20
CA LYS A 291 6.88 -2.72 -1.18
C LYS A 291 5.69 -2.91 -0.23
N TYR A 292 5.41 -4.16 0.14
CA TYR A 292 4.31 -4.49 1.04
C TYR A 292 4.66 -4.23 2.50
N ILE A 293 3.71 -3.66 3.26
CA ILE A 293 3.85 -3.46 4.72
C ILE A 293 4.03 -4.80 5.44
N GLY A 294 3.29 -5.84 5.06
CA GLY A 294 3.44 -7.18 5.64
C GLY A 294 4.84 -7.78 5.47
N ASP A 295 5.50 -7.54 4.33
CA ASP A 295 6.88 -8.01 4.09
C ASP A 295 7.87 -7.26 4.99
N LEU A 296 7.70 -5.95 5.17
CA LEU A 296 8.54 -5.12 6.06
C LEU A 296 8.44 -5.57 7.52
N LEU A 297 7.22 -5.79 8.02
CA LEU A 297 7.01 -6.24 9.40
C LEU A 297 7.58 -7.65 9.63
N SER A 298 7.52 -8.52 8.63
CA SER A 298 8.15 -9.85 8.67
C SER A 298 9.69 -9.77 8.69
N GLU A 299 10.27 -8.86 7.90
CA GLU A 299 11.71 -8.57 7.91
C GLU A 299 12.16 -8.04 9.28
N PHE A 300 11.40 -7.12 9.89
CA PHE A 300 11.72 -6.55 11.20
C PHE A 300 11.72 -7.61 12.30
N LYS A 301 10.70 -8.48 12.31
CA LYS A 301 10.63 -9.65 13.23
C LYS A 301 11.85 -10.56 13.04
N SER A 302 12.17 -10.88 11.78
CA SER A 302 13.29 -11.77 11.43
C SER A 302 14.66 -11.18 11.81
N ALA A 303 14.84 -9.87 11.67
CA ALA A 303 16.08 -9.18 12.02
C ALA A 303 16.33 -9.21 13.54
N LYS A 304 15.27 -9.03 14.34
CA LYS A 304 15.31 -9.12 15.80
C LYS A 304 15.72 -10.52 16.29
N ASP A 305 15.26 -11.58 15.63
CA ASP A 305 15.56 -12.95 16.01
C ASP A 305 17.00 -13.40 15.68
N ARG A 306 17.60 -12.85 14.61
CA ARG A 306 18.95 -13.21 14.15
C ARG A 306 20.05 -12.61 15.02
N ASN A 307 19.87 -11.39 15.51
CA ASN A 307 20.90 -10.65 16.23
C ASN A 307 20.84 -10.90 17.74
N LYS A 308 21.03 -12.16 18.17
CA LYS A 308 21.10 -12.56 19.59
C LYS A 308 22.36 -11.99 20.26
N GLY A 309 22.36 -10.70 20.59
CA GLY A 309 23.45 -10.01 21.28
C GLY A 309 23.37 -8.47 21.19
N GLU A 310 22.80 -7.95 20.09
CA GLU A 310 22.56 -6.52 19.87
C GLU A 310 21.05 -6.28 19.74
N ILE A 311 20.49 -5.34 20.49
CA ILE A 311 19.08 -4.99 20.32
C ILE A 311 18.97 -4.11 19.07
N LEU A 312 18.61 -4.74 17.96
CA LEU A 312 18.28 -4.04 16.72
C LEU A 312 16.81 -3.65 16.75
N HIS A 313 16.54 -2.35 16.85
CA HIS A 313 15.19 -1.81 16.82
C HIS A 313 14.87 -1.31 15.41
N CYS A 314 13.97 -2.00 14.71
CA CYS A 314 13.41 -1.54 13.44
C CYS A 314 12.10 -0.77 13.67
N LYS A 315 11.95 0.40 13.05
CA LYS A 315 10.70 1.19 13.05
C LYS A 315 10.35 1.63 11.63
N LEU A 316 9.06 1.79 11.35
CA LEU A 316 8.61 2.58 10.21
C LEU A 316 8.64 4.06 10.60
N VAL A 317 9.25 4.89 9.77
CA VAL A 317 9.34 6.34 9.99
C VAL A 317 8.80 7.07 8.77
N PHE A 318 7.87 7.99 8.97
CA PHE A 318 7.39 8.89 7.92
C PHE A 318 8.26 10.14 7.90
N LYS A 319 8.91 10.38 6.76
CA LYS A 319 9.68 11.60 6.56
C LYS A 319 9.74 12.02 5.10
N LYS A 320 10.21 13.23 4.86
CA LYS A 320 10.43 13.77 3.53
C LYS A 320 11.62 13.08 2.87
N ARG A 321 11.41 12.54 1.66
CA ARG A 321 12.46 11.95 0.81
C ARG A 321 13.47 13.00 0.35
N LEU A 322 12.95 14.13 -0.11
CA LEU A 322 13.74 15.20 -0.72
C LEU A 322 13.05 16.55 -0.52
N PHE A 323 13.83 17.58 -0.24
CA PHE A 323 13.35 18.96 -0.23
C PHE A 323 13.47 19.56 -1.64
N ARG A 324 12.36 19.58 -2.36
CA ARG A 324 12.29 20.07 -3.75
C ARG A 324 12.18 21.59 -3.78
N GLU A 325 12.52 22.17 -4.93
CA GLU A 325 12.37 23.61 -5.12
C GLU A 325 10.90 24.05 -5.19
N SER A 326 10.02 23.18 -5.70
CA SER A 326 8.56 23.38 -5.73
C SER A 326 7.95 23.50 -4.34
N ASP A 327 8.59 22.92 -3.33
CA ASP A 327 8.08 22.88 -1.96
C ASP A 327 8.04 24.26 -1.31
N GLU A 328 8.79 25.23 -1.84
CA GLU A 328 8.79 26.61 -1.36
C GLU A 328 7.44 27.32 -1.54
N ALA A 329 6.61 26.84 -2.47
CA ALA A 329 5.27 27.38 -2.70
C ALA A 329 4.22 26.77 -1.77
N VAL A 330 4.56 25.73 -0.99
CA VAL A 330 3.62 25.02 -0.14
C VAL A 330 3.49 25.74 1.20
N THR A 331 2.28 26.20 1.51
CA THR A 331 1.96 26.91 2.76
C THR A 331 1.15 26.07 3.74
N ASP A 332 0.96 24.77 3.46
CA ASP A 332 0.27 23.83 4.33
C ASP A 332 0.98 23.77 5.71
N PRO A 333 0.29 24.06 6.83
CA PRO A 333 0.90 24.07 8.16
C PRO A 333 1.54 22.74 8.55
N MET A 334 0.92 21.60 8.22
CA MET A 334 1.46 20.29 8.54
C MET A 334 2.73 20.02 7.72
N PHE A 335 2.74 20.43 6.46
CA PHE A 335 3.92 20.34 5.61
C PHE A 335 5.10 21.15 6.17
N VAL A 336 4.85 22.37 6.63
CA VAL A 336 5.87 23.25 7.23
C VAL A 336 6.35 22.67 8.56
N GLN A 337 5.44 22.16 9.39
CA GLN A 337 5.78 21.53 10.67
C GLN A 337 6.66 20.30 10.48
N LEU A 338 6.29 19.37 9.59
CA LEU A 338 7.11 18.18 9.31
C LEU A 338 8.47 18.55 8.68
N SER A 339 8.49 19.59 7.84
CA SER A 339 9.75 20.12 7.27
C SER A 339 10.66 20.69 8.36
N TYR A 340 10.09 21.40 9.35
CA TYR A 340 10.82 21.89 10.51
C TYR A 340 11.37 20.75 11.37
N VAL A 341 10.52 19.78 11.73
CA VAL A 341 10.91 18.61 12.53
C VAL A 341 12.08 17.86 11.87
N GLN A 342 12.02 17.65 10.55
CA GLN A 342 13.09 16.97 9.84
C GLN A 342 14.40 17.78 9.78
N LEU A 343 14.33 19.09 9.53
CA LEU A 343 15.53 19.93 9.49
C LEU A 343 16.15 20.14 10.88
N GLN A 344 15.31 20.22 11.92
CA GLN A 344 15.74 20.20 13.31
C GLN A 344 16.48 18.90 13.63
N HIS A 345 15.88 17.75 13.31
CA HIS A 345 16.51 16.45 13.49
C HIS A 345 17.88 16.38 12.80
N ASP A 346 17.94 16.76 11.52
CA ASP A 346 19.19 16.76 10.76
C ASP A 346 20.24 17.73 11.34
N TYR A 347 19.81 18.90 11.84
CA TYR A 347 20.69 19.85 12.52
C TYR A 347 21.28 19.27 13.80
N ILE A 348 20.44 18.65 14.66
CA ILE A 348 20.87 18.04 15.93
C ILE A 348 21.85 16.88 15.70
N LEU A 349 21.67 16.10 14.62
CA LEU A 349 22.64 15.08 14.19
C LEU A 349 24.00 15.66 13.75
N GLY A 350 24.12 16.99 13.66
CA GLY A 350 25.31 17.67 13.18
C GLY A 350 25.44 17.63 11.66
N ASN A 351 24.34 17.41 10.92
CA ASN A 351 24.44 17.33 9.46
C ASN A 351 24.71 18.67 8.79
N TYR A 352 24.42 19.78 9.48
CA TYR A 352 24.67 21.15 9.04
C TYR A 352 25.85 21.75 9.81
N PRO A 353 27.09 21.72 9.26
CA PRO A 353 28.27 22.28 9.93
C PRO A 353 28.27 23.81 9.84
N VAL A 354 27.49 24.43 10.73
CA VAL A 354 27.35 25.89 10.83
C VAL A 354 28.40 26.51 11.74
N GLY A 355 28.65 27.82 11.55
CA GLY A 355 29.54 28.59 12.41
C GLY A 355 28.93 28.90 13.78
N ARG A 356 29.73 29.51 14.67
CA ARG A 356 29.34 29.86 16.04
C ARG A 356 28.06 30.70 16.10
N ASP A 357 28.01 31.79 15.34
CA ASP A 357 26.89 32.73 15.40
C ASP A 357 25.58 32.09 14.95
N ASP A 358 25.63 31.33 13.85
CA ASP A 358 24.48 30.58 13.34
C ASP A 358 24.05 29.48 14.33
N ALA A 359 24.99 28.77 14.96
CA ALA A 359 24.66 27.75 15.95
C ALA A 359 23.94 28.34 17.17
N ALA A 360 24.41 29.48 17.68
CA ALA A 360 23.77 30.19 18.79
C ALA A 360 22.36 30.67 18.40
N GLN A 361 22.22 31.27 17.20
CA GLN A 361 20.94 31.74 16.67
C GLN A 361 19.94 30.59 16.45
N LEU A 362 20.36 29.49 15.81
CA LEU A 362 19.52 28.32 15.53
C LEU A 362 19.08 27.62 16.82
N THR A 363 19.95 27.57 17.84
CA THR A 363 19.60 27.01 19.15
C THR A 363 18.57 27.89 19.86
N ALA A 364 18.79 29.21 19.89
CA ALA A 364 17.83 30.15 20.48
C ALA A 364 16.45 30.10 19.80
N LEU A 365 16.41 30.00 18.46
CA LEU A 365 15.17 29.86 17.71
C LEU A 365 14.39 28.58 18.07
N GLN A 366 15.09 27.44 18.19
CA GLN A 366 14.44 26.19 18.58
C GLN A 366 13.88 26.24 20.00
N ILE A 367 14.61 26.87 20.93
CA ILE A 367 14.12 27.10 22.30
C ILE A 367 12.86 27.97 22.26
N LEU A 368 12.87 29.06 21.49
CA LEU A 368 11.71 29.94 21.34
C LEU A 368 10.49 29.21 20.75
N VAL A 369 10.69 28.29 19.81
CA VAL A 369 9.63 27.42 19.28
C VAL A 369 9.05 26.52 20.38
N GLU A 370 9.90 25.92 21.22
CA GLU A 370 9.47 25.00 22.27
C GLU A 370 8.69 25.73 23.38
N ILE A 371 9.28 26.75 24.01
CA ILE A 371 8.73 27.37 25.23
C ILE A 371 8.05 28.72 25.01
N GLY A 372 8.31 29.42 23.89
CA GLY A 372 7.86 30.80 23.69
C GLY A 372 8.70 31.80 24.49
N PHE A 373 8.57 33.11 24.22
CA PHE A 373 9.45 34.11 24.84
C PHE A 373 9.22 34.25 26.36
N ILE A 374 10.31 34.38 27.12
CA ILE A 374 10.31 34.57 28.57
C ILE A 374 11.40 35.59 28.90
N ASP A 375 11.09 36.58 29.74
CA ASP A 375 12.00 37.69 30.08
C ASP A 375 13.29 37.24 30.78
N ASN A 376 13.21 36.20 31.61
CA ASN A 376 14.36 35.67 32.36
C ASN A 376 14.64 34.20 32.05
N PRO A 377 15.35 33.90 30.95
CA PRO A 377 15.68 32.53 30.54
C PRO A 377 16.45 31.74 31.61
N GLU A 378 17.32 32.40 32.38
CA GLU A 378 18.12 31.76 33.44
C GLU A 378 17.26 31.23 34.60
N SER A 379 16.03 31.72 34.74
CA SER A 379 15.08 31.21 35.74
C SER A 379 14.29 29.98 35.26
N CYS A 380 14.39 29.63 33.98
CA CYS A 380 13.74 28.45 33.42
C CYS A 380 14.48 27.19 33.87
N VAL A 381 13.80 26.32 34.64
CA VAL A 381 14.37 25.06 35.16
C VAL A 381 14.85 24.14 34.04
N GLU A 382 14.22 24.20 32.87
CA GLU A 382 14.54 23.37 31.70
C GLU A 382 15.59 24.00 30.78
N TRP A 383 16.09 25.21 31.06
CA TRP A 383 17.01 25.91 30.15
C TRP A 383 18.22 25.06 29.75
N ILE A 384 18.82 24.41 30.74
CA ILE A 384 19.99 23.55 30.53
C ILE A 384 19.67 22.32 29.68
N SER A 385 18.51 21.68 29.87
CA SER A 385 18.12 20.51 29.08
C SER A 385 17.76 20.90 27.65
N LEU A 386 17.17 22.08 27.44
CA LEU A 386 16.87 22.63 26.12
C LEU A 386 18.16 22.95 25.33
N LEU A 387 19.17 23.51 25.99
CA LEU A 387 20.50 23.71 25.39
C LEU A 387 21.12 22.38 24.95
N GLU A 388 21.09 21.36 25.82
CA GLU A 388 21.65 20.04 25.51
C GLU A 388 20.86 19.30 24.41
N ARG A 389 19.55 19.56 24.29
CA ARG A 389 18.67 18.98 23.27
C ARG A 389 18.86 19.62 21.89
N PHE A 390 19.01 20.94 21.84
CA PHE A 390 18.96 21.70 20.58
C PHE A 390 20.32 22.16 20.05
N LEU A 391 21.39 22.14 20.87
CA LEU A 391 22.75 22.40 20.41
C LEU A 391 23.41 21.08 19.97
N PRO A 392 23.83 20.93 18.70
CA PRO A 392 24.45 19.69 18.23
C PRO A 392 25.71 19.37 19.04
N ARG A 393 25.87 18.10 19.44
CA ARG A 393 26.98 17.67 20.33
C ARG A 393 28.35 18.06 19.77
N GLN A 394 28.54 17.94 18.46
CA GLN A 394 29.79 18.27 17.76
C GLN A 394 30.14 19.76 17.86
N VAL A 395 29.13 20.63 18.00
CA VAL A 395 29.28 22.07 18.21
C VAL A 395 29.41 22.39 19.69
N ALA A 396 28.65 21.71 20.55
CA ALA A 396 28.69 21.91 21.99
C ALA A 396 30.10 21.70 22.58
N ILE A 397 30.86 20.71 22.08
CA ILE A 397 32.20 20.39 22.56
C ILE A 397 33.30 21.38 22.13
N THR A 398 33.03 22.31 21.21
CA THR A 398 34.07 23.23 20.72
C THR A 398 34.41 24.32 21.73
N ARG A 399 33.58 24.53 22.76
CA ARG A 399 33.71 25.60 23.77
C ARG A 399 33.16 25.17 25.13
N ALA A 400 33.40 25.99 26.15
CA ALA A 400 32.77 25.81 27.45
C ALA A 400 31.26 26.02 27.38
N LYS A 401 30.49 25.20 28.10
CA LYS A 401 29.01 25.26 28.15
C LYS A 401 28.48 26.65 28.52
N ARG A 402 29.13 27.33 29.48
CA ARG A 402 28.76 28.67 29.92
C ARG A 402 28.90 29.75 28.85
N ASP A 403 29.90 29.63 27.98
CA ASP A 403 30.08 30.57 26.86
C ASP A 403 28.93 30.42 25.85
N TRP A 404 28.57 29.17 25.53
CA TRP A 404 27.43 28.89 24.65
C TRP A 404 26.13 29.42 25.23
N GLU A 405 25.89 29.19 26.52
CA GLU A 405 24.72 29.67 27.24
C GLU A 405 24.60 31.20 27.15
N LEU A 406 25.67 31.95 27.42
CA LEU A 406 25.66 33.42 27.33
C LEU A 406 25.35 33.92 25.92
N ASP A 407 25.98 33.32 24.90
CA ASP A 407 25.71 33.68 23.50
C ASP A 407 24.24 33.40 23.12
N ILE A 408 23.71 32.25 23.53
CA ILE A 408 22.34 31.82 23.20
C ILE A 408 21.31 32.70 23.92
N ILE A 409 21.53 33.03 25.20
CA ILE A 409 20.67 33.97 25.94
C ILE A 409 20.66 35.34 25.25
N SER A 410 21.84 35.83 24.85
CA SER A 410 21.93 37.11 24.14
C SER A 410 21.15 37.10 22.82
N ARG A 411 21.21 36.02 22.04
CA ARG A 411 20.39 35.87 20.83
C ARG A 411 18.90 35.79 21.17
N TYR A 412 18.54 35.00 22.18
CA TYR A 412 17.15 34.76 22.58
C TYR A 412 16.44 36.03 23.05
N GLN A 413 17.10 36.86 23.85
CA GLN A 413 16.55 38.14 24.34
C GLN A 413 16.20 39.11 23.22
N LEU A 414 16.89 39.05 22.08
CA LEU A 414 16.58 39.89 20.91
C LEU A 414 15.31 39.45 20.16
N MET A 415 14.70 38.33 20.55
CA MET A 415 13.55 37.72 19.87
C MET A 415 12.21 37.98 20.58
N GLU A 416 12.13 38.96 21.49
CA GLU A 416 10.91 39.31 22.23
C GLU A 416 9.67 39.50 21.34
N HIS A 417 9.87 40.04 20.13
CA HIS A 417 8.81 40.36 19.17
C HIS A 417 8.43 39.20 18.23
N LEU A 418 9.07 38.04 18.35
CA LEU A 418 8.84 36.91 17.43
C LEU A 418 7.85 35.91 18.03
N SER A 419 6.89 35.46 17.21
CA SER A 419 6.05 34.33 17.57
C SER A 419 6.78 33.00 17.40
N LYS A 420 6.21 31.92 17.95
CA LYS A 420 6.70 30.55 17.70
C LYS A 420 6.74 30.21 16.22
N ASP A 421 5.79 30.72 15.43
CA ASP A 421 5.76 30.47 13.99
C ASP A 421 6.81 31.28 13.24
N ASP A 422 7.02 32.54 13.63
CA ASP A 422 8.10 33.36 13.06
C ASP A 422 9.48 32.72 13.34
N ALA A 423 9.67 32.23 14.56
CA ALA A 423 10.90 31.53 14.97
C ALA A 423 11.14 30.26 14.13
N ARG A 424 10.09 29.45 13.93
CA ARG A 424 10.12 28.26 13.06
C ARG A 424 10.51 28.63 11.63
N ASN A 425 9.85 29.64 11.06
CA ASN A 425 10.12 30.10 9.70
C ASN A 425 11.54 30.68 9.55
N GLN A 426 12.03 31.40 10.56
CA GLN A 426 13.39 31.93 10.57
C GLN A 426 14.44 30.80 10.66
N PHE A 427 14.20 29.77 11.48
CA PHE A 427 15.05 28.58 11.55
C PHE A 427 15.17 27.90 10.18
N LEU A 428 14.02 27.62 9.56
CA LEU A 428 13.94 27.06 8.20
C LEU A 428 14.68 27.91 7.18
N ARG A 429 14.53 29.24 7.27
CA ARG A 429 15.16 30.20 6.36
C ARG A 429 16.68 30.16 6.48
N ILE A 430 17.23 30.16 7.69
CA ILE A 430 18.70 30.12 7.91
C ILE A 430 19.28 28.87 7.25
N LEU A 431 18.77 27.68 7.61
CA LEU A 431 19.30 26.43 7.05
C LEU A 431 19.15 26.36 5.52
N ARG A 432 18.04 26.85 4.97
CA ARG A 432 17.80 26.90 3.52
C ARG A 432 18.79 27.83 2.79
N THR A 433 19.25 28.91 3.43
CA THR A 433 20.17 29.86 2.79
C THR A 433 21.59 29.32 2.63
N LEU A 434 21.97 28.30 3.40
CA LEU A 434 23.25 27.63 3.28
C LEU A 434 23.43 27.05 1.85
N PRO A 435 24.67 26.98 1.32
CA PRO A 435 24.94 26.35 0.04
C PRO A 435 24.41 24.91 -0.03
N TYR A 436 24.54 24.18 1.07
CA TYR A 436 24.11 22.80 1.25
C TYR A 436 22.79 22.68 2.03
N GLY A 437 22.04 23.77 2.17
CA GLY A 437 20.71 23.76 2.78
C GLY A 437 19.81 22.72 2.12
N ASN A 438 18.99 22.03 2.91
CA ASN A 438 18.01 21.05 2.41
C ASN A 438 18.64 19.86 1.65
N SER A 439 19.91 19.56 1.88
CA SER A 439 20.59 18.44 1.22
C SER A 439 20.20 17.09 1.80
N VAL A 440 20.18 16.06 0.95
CA VAL A 440 20.27 14.67 1.40
C VAL A 440 21.74 14.29 1.48
N PHE A 441 22.15 13.66 2.58
CA PHE A 441 23.55 13.36 2.87
C PHE A 441 23.86 11.86 2.71
N PHE A 442 24.93 11.54 1.99
CA PHE A 442 25.37 10.18 1.71
C PHE A 442 26.83 10.00 2.09
N SER A 443 27.14 8.99 2.89
CA SER A 443 28.53 8.65 3.22
C SER A 443 29.14 7.79 2.13
N VAL A 444 30.29 8.20 1.56
CA VAL A 444 30.95 7.47 0.47
C VAL A 444 32.46 7.38 0.68
N ARG A 445 33.11 6.43 0.00
CA ARG A 445 34.58 6.34 -0.04
C ARG A 445 35.10 6.71 -1.41
N LYS A 446 36.19 7.48 -1.46
CA LYS A 446 36.83 7.90 -2.71
C LYS A 446 37.48 6.70 -3.40
N ILE A 447 37.16 6.50 -4.68
CA ILE A 447 37.86 5.57 -5.56
C ILE A 447 38.83 6.38 -6.44
N ASP A 448 38.30 7.34 -7.19
CA ASP A 448 39.07 8.18 -8.10
C ASP A 448 38.73 9.66 -7.93
N ASP A 449 39.77 10.47 -7.90
CA ASP A 449 39.75 11.93 -7.77
C ASP A 449 40.97 12.48 -8.53
N PRO A 450 40.80 12.81 -9.82
CA PRO A 450 41.90 13.21 -10.69
C PRO A 450 42.64 14.47 -10.24
N ILE A 451 42.07 15.25 -9.31
CA ILE A 451 42.61 16.54 -8.86
C ILE A 451 43.31 16.38 -7.49
N GLY A 452 43.01 15.31 -6.76
CA GLY A 452 43.67 14.97 -5.49
C GLY A 452 43.27 15.85 -4.31
N LEU A 453 42.12 16.55 -4.38
CA LEU A 453 41.66 17.49 -3.36
C LEU A 453 40.76 16.86 -2.30
N LEU A 454 40.19 15.68 -2.57
CA LEU A 454 39.20 15.05 -1.70
C LEU A 454 39.85 14.01 -0.77
N PRO A 455 39.44 13.95 0.51
CA PRO A 455 39.91 12.91 1.43
C PRO A 455 39.34 11.53 1.07
N GLY A 456 39.93 10.46 1.63
CA GLY A 456 39.51 9.09 1.31
C GLY A 456 38.08 8.73 1.73
N ARG A 457 37.57 9.32 2.81
CA ARG A 457 36.17 9.23 3.24
C ARG A 457 35.55 10.62 3.16
N ILE A 458 34.37 10.71 2.56
CA ILE A 458 33.63 11.97 2.39
C ILE A 458 32.14 11.75 2.62
N ILE A 459 31.43 12.83 2.89
CA ILE A 459 29.97 12.87 2.83
C ILE A 459 29.59 13.74 1.62
N LEU A 460 28.67 13.24 0.79
CA LEU A 460 28.06 13.97 -0.31
C LEU A 460 26.74 14.56 0.16
N GLY A 461 26.55 15.86 0.02
CA GLY A 461 25.23 16.51 0.15
C GLY A 461 24.66 16.79 -1.24
N ILE A 462 23.44 16.36 -1.51
CA ILE A 462 22.76 16.60 -2.80
C ILE A 462 21.56 17.52 -2.56
N ASN A 463 21.52 18.67 -3.24
CA ASN A 463 20.37 19.57 -3.21
C ASN A 463 20.13 20.25 -4.57
N LYS A 464 19.22 21.23 -4.61
CA LYS A 464 18.88 22.02 -5.81
C LYS A 464 20.04 22.84 -6.40
N ARG A 465 21.11 23.09 -5.66
CA ARG A 465 22.29 23.86 -6.11
C ARG A 465 23.35 22.94 -6.70
N GLY A 466 23.50 21.71 -6.21
CA GLY A 466 24.46 20.76 -6.76
C GLY A 466 24.86 19.64 -5.81
N VAL A 467 26.11 19.22 -5.96
CA VAL A 467 26.77 18.21 -5.13
C VAL A 467 27.76 18.91 -4.21
N HIS A 468 27.60 18.72 -2.92
CA HIS A 468 28.40 19.31 -1.85
C HIS A 468 29.29 18.25 -1.22
N PHE A 469 30.56 18.58 -1.01
CA PHE A 469 31.55 17.67 -0.45
C PHE A 469 31.88 18.05 0.98
N PHE A 470 31.87 17.08 1.89
CA PHE A 470 32.20 17.28 3.30
C PHE A 470 33.24 16.29 3.78
N ARG A 471 34.11 16.75 4.69
CA ARG A 471 34.89 15.87 5.56
C ARG A 471 33.93 15.24 6.58
N PRO A 472 34.08 13.95 6.95
CA PRO A 472 33.17 13.29 7.88
C PRO A 472 33.44 13.61 9.36
N VAL A 473 34.72 13.80 9.73
CA VAL A 473 35.12 14.03 11.13
C VAL A 473 36.27 15.04 11.19
N PRO A 474 36.09 16.21 11.86
CA PRO A 474 34.78 16.81 12.15
C PRO A 474 34.00 17.02 10.85
N LYS A 475 32.66 17.08 10.92
CA LYS A 475 31.87 17.37 9.72
C LYS A 475 32.17 18.80 9.28
N GLU A 476 32.76 18.96 8.09
CA GLU A 476 33.24 20.25 7.59
C GLU A 476 32.95 20.37 6.11
N TYR A 477 32.40 21.50 5.69
CA TYR A 477 32.10 21.79 4.30
C TYR A 477 33.39 22.10 3.53
N LEU A 478 33.61 21.38 2.41
CA LEU A 478 34.82 21.52 1.59
C LEU A 478 34.56 22.34 0.33
N HIS A 479 33.72 21.82 -0.57
CA HIS A 479 33.48 22.42 -1.88
C HIS A 479 32.11 22.02 -2.44
N SER A 480 31.67 22.69 -3.51
CA SER A 480 30.43 22.35 -4.24
C SER A 480 30.67 22.32 -5.74
N ALA A 481 30.19 21.26 -6.39
CA ALA A 481 30.00 21.25 -7.84
C ALA A 481 28.55 21.64 -8.14
N GLU A 482 28.35 22.72 -8.90
CA GLU A 482 27.00 23.15 -9.28
C GLU A 482 26.37 22.19 -10.29
N LEU A 483 25.04 22.12 -10.33
CA LEU A 483 24.32 21.24 -11.27
C LEU A 483 24.72 21.46 -12.74
N ARG A 484 25.04 22.70 -13.13
CA ARG A 484 25.46 23.04 -14.50
C ARG A 484 26.85 22.51 -14.88
N ASP A 485 27.68 22.19 -13.88
CA ASP A 485 29.03 21.69 -14.10
C ASP A 485 29.06 20.16 -14.19
N ILE A 486 27.98 19.49 -13.80
CA ILE A 486 27.83 18.04 -13.88
C ILE A 486 27.30 17.67 -15.28
N MET A 487 28.18 17.09 -16.10
CA MET A 487 27.85 16.72 -17.49
C MET A 487 27.22 15.34 -17.61
N GLN A 488 27.65 14.41 -16.75
CA GLN A 488 27.15 13.04 -16.75
C GLN A 488 27.31 12.47 -15.34
N PHE A 489 26.39 11.61 -14.95
CA PHE A 489 26.50 10.83 -13.73
C PHE A 489 25.86 9.46 -13.97
N GLY A 490 26.19 8.50 -13.12
CA GLY A 490 25.63 7.18 -13.15
C GLY A 490 26.13 6.35 -11.98
N SER A 491 25.53 5.19 -11.79
CA SER A 491 25.85 4.31 -10.69
C SER A 491 25.85 2.84 -11.09
N SER A 492 26.45 2.05 -10.23
CA SER A 492 26.44 0.60 -10.18
C SER A 492 26.11 0.17 -8.76
N ASN A 493 25.99 -1.13 -8.51
CA ASN A 493 25.64 -1.66 -7.18
C ASN A 493 26.66 -1.32 -6.08
N THR A 494 27.88 -0.90 -6.43
CA THR A 494 28.97 -0.63 -5.48
C THR A 494 29.65 0.72 -5.66
N ALA A 495 29.27 1.50 -6.67
CA ALA A 495 29.90 2.79 -6.93
C ALA A 495 28.98 3.78 -7.66
N VAL A 496 29.24 5.06 -7.46
CA VAL A 496 28.66 6.19 -8.20
C VAL A 496 29.79 6.98 -8.86
N PHE A 497 29.53 7.55 -10.03
CA PHE A 497 30.48 8.44 -10.70
C PHE A 497 29.84 9.74 -11.14
N PHE A 498 30.66 10.79 -11.23
CA PHE A 498 30.28 12.10 -11.74
C PHE A 498 31.35 12.59 -12.71
N LYS A 499 30.94 12.89 -13.94
CA LYS A 499 31.75 13.60 -14.92
C LYS A 499 31.42 15.08 -14.80
N MET A 500 32.31 15.85 -14.19
CA MET A 500 32.10 17.28 -13.91
C MET A 500 33.21 18.15 -14.47
N ARG A 501 32.88 19.41 -14.74
CA ARG A 501 33.82 20.43 -15.20
C ARG A 501 34.47 21.11 -13.99
N VAL A 502 35.79 21.10 -13.93
CA VAL A 502 36.58 21.83 -12.92
C VAL A 502 37.58 22.71 -13.65
N ALA A 503 37.54 24.03 -13.39
CA ALA A 503 38.38 25.01 -14.06
C ALA A 503 38.36 24.91 -15.61
N GLY A 504 37.20 24.59 -16.19
CA GLY A 504 37.03 24.43 -17.64
C GLY A 504 37.29 23.02 -18.19
N VAL A 505 38.00 22.16 -17.44
CA VAL A 505 38.41 20.81 -17.85
C VAL A 505 37.46 19.75 -17.29
N LEU A 506 37.21 18.68 -18.05
CA LEU A 506 36.34 17.58 -17.63
C LEU A 506 37.13 16.52 -16.85
N HIS A 507 36.64 16.21 -15.65
CA HIS A 507 37.17 15.17 -14.78
C HIS A 507 36.06 14.19 -14.40
N ILE A 508 36.44 12.93 -14.20
CA ILE A 508 35.55 11.86 -13.74
C ILE A 508 35.93 11.56 -12.29
N PHE A 509 34.97 11.74 -11.39
CA PHE A 509 35.11 11.38 -9.99
C PHE A 509 34.34 10.10 -9.74
N GLN A 510 34.91 9.19 -8.96
CA GLN A 510 34.28 7.92 -8.63
C GLN A 510 34.31 7.66 -7.13
N PHE A 511 33.18 7.23 -6.60
CA PHE A 511 32.99 6.97 -5.18
C PHE A 511 32.35 5.60 -4.97
N GLU A 512 32.85 4.85 -3.98
CA GLU A 512 32.28 3.58 -3.54
C GLU A 512 31.07 3.84 -2.63
N THR A 513 29.94 3.24 -2.98
CA THR A 513 28.69 3.31 -2.20
C THR A 513 27.68 2.27 -2.68
N LYS A 514 26.81 1.81 -1.78
CA LYS A 514 25.64 0.98 -2.11
C LYS A 514 24.41 1.81 -2.49
N GLN A 515 24.42 3.12 -2.18
CA GLN A 515 23.31 4.05 -2.40
C GLN A 515 23.45 4.82 -3.73
N GLY A 516 24.17 4.24 -4.70
CA GLY A 516 24.47 4.93 -5.96
C GLY A 516 23.21 5.29 -6.75
N GLU A 517 22.21 4.41 -6.76
CA GLU A 517 20.91 4.67 -7.40
C GLU A 517 20.16 5.82 -6.73
N GLU A 518 20.07 5.82 -5.39
CA GLU A 518 19.43 6.89 -4.60
C GLU A 518 20.08 8.26 -4.86
N ILE A 519 21.41 8.31 -4.92
CA ILE A 519 22.18 9.53 -5.25
C ILE A 519 21.81 10.03 -6.65
N CYS A 520 21.77 9.13 -7.65
CA CYS A 520 21.41 9.49 -9.02
C CYS A 520 19.96 9.96 -9.12
N VAL A 521 19.02 9.32 -8.43
CA VAL A 521 17.61 9.72 -8.39
C VAL A 521 17.44 11.10 -7.74
N ALA A 522 18.12 11.37 -6.62
CA ALA A 522 18.09 12.68 -5.96
C ALA A 522 18.61 13.79 -6.89
N LEU A 523 19.75 13.54 -7.55
CA LEU A 523 20.35 14.49 -8.49
C LEU A 523 19.46 14.72 -9.71
N GLN A 524 18.94 13.66 -10.32
CA GLN A 524 18.05 13.73 -11.47
C GLN A 524 16.75 14.50 -11.13
N THR A 525 16.20 14.29 -9.93
CA THR A 525 15.01 14.98 -9.45
C THR A 525 15.25 16.48 -9.36
N HIS A 526 16.37 16.91 -8.76
CA HIS A 526 16.71 18.33 -8.68
C HIS A 526 16.99 18.96 -10.04
N ILE A 527 17.66 18.25 -10.95
CA ILE A 527 17.87 18.74 -12.33
C ILE A 527 16.53 18.95 -13.02
N ASN A 528 15.61 17.99 -12.92
CA ASN A 528 14.27 18.10 -13.52
C ASN A 528 13.49 19.30 -12.96
N ASP A 529 13.52 19.52 -11.64
CA ASP A 529 12.85 20.65 -11.00
C ASP A 529 13.39 22.01 -11.47
N VAL A 530 14.72 22.16 -11.51
CA VAL A 530 15.38 23.38 -11.98
C VAL A 530 15.06 23.64 -13.45
N MET A 531 15.06 22.58 -14.28
CA MET A 531 14.71 22.68 -15.70
C MET A 531 13.26 23.10 -15.90
N LEU A 532 12.30 22.45 -15.23
CA LEU A 532 10.87 22.77 -15.27
C LEU A 532 10.62 24.25 -14.89
N ARG A 533 11.30 24.75 -13.86
CA ARG A 533 11.20 26.15 -13.43
C ARG A 533 11.74 27.14 -14.46
N ARG A 534 12.85 26.81 -15.15
CA ARG A 534 13.39 27.65 -16.23
C ARG A 534 12.42 27.70 -17.41
N TYR A 535 11.82 26.57 -17.78
CA TYR A 535 10.82 26.53 -18.85
C TYR A 535 9.55 27.32 -18.51
N SER A 536 9.06 27.25 -17.27
CA SER A 536 7.87 28.02 -16.86
C SER A 536 8.13 29.53 -16.86
N LYS A 537 9.31 29.98 -16.40
CA LYS A 537 9.73 31.40 -16.46
C LYS A 537 9.95 31.90 -17.89
N ALA A 538 10.49 31.08 -18.79
CA ALA A 538 10.68 31.46 -20.18
C ALA A 538 9.34 31.65 -20.92
N ARG A 539 8.33 30.81 -20.64
CA ARG A 539 6.99 30.95 -21.21
C ARG A 539 6.27 32.22 -20.74
N SER A 540 6.34 32.55 -19.45
CA SER A 540 5.74 33.78 -18.92
C SER A 540 6.48 35.05 -19.36
N GLY A 541 7.78 34.97 -19.65
CA GLY A 541 8.57 36.08 -20.21
C GLY A 541 8.37 36.33 -21.71
N SER A 542 7.93 35.33 -22.50
CA SER A 542 7.68 35.52 -23.94
C SER A 542 6.32 36.17 -24.26
N ALA A 543 5.39 36.21 -23.29
CA ALA A 543 4.08 36.84 -23.46
C ALA A 543 4.11 38.38 -23.38
N THR A 544 5.26 38.98 -23.08
CA THR A 544 5.42 40.43 -22.84
C THR A 544 6.40 41.13 -23.79
N SER A 545 6.80 40.51 -24.90
CA SER A 545 7.69 41.14 -25.88
C SER A 545 7.26 40.89 -27.34
N THR A 546 6.16 41.51 -27.74
CA THR A 546 5.81 41.66 -29.16
C THR A 546 6.59 42.81 -29.80
N VAL A 547 7.59 42.41 -30.59
CA VAL A 547 7.92 42.87 -31.95
C VAL A 547 8.24 44.37 -32.13
N SER A 548 9.53 44.65 -32.30
CA SER A 548 10.02 45.69 -33.21
C SER A 548 11.39 45.30 -33.75
N GLN A 549 11.43 44.84 -35.00
CA GLN A 549 12.57 45.01 -35.91
C GLN A 549 12.20 44.55 -37.33
N ASN A 550 11.95 45.53 -38.20
CA ASN A 550 12.14 45.42 -39.64
C ASN A 550 13.50 46.06 -39.96
N ASP A 551 14.43 45.27 -40.47
CA ASP A 551 15.33 45.57 -41.59
C ASP A 551 16.50 44.58 -41.57
N VAL A 552 16.71 43.87 -42.67
CA VAL A 552 17.97 43.86 -43.45
C VAL A 552 17.79 42.94 -44.66
N SER A 553 18.04 43.54 -45.82
CA SER A 553 18.02 43.00 -47.17
C SER A 553 19.18 42.04 -47.45
N GLN A 554 18.83 40.98 -48.19
CA GLN A 554 19.60 40.19 -49.17
C GLN A 554 21.11 40.47 -49.37
N ALA A 555 21.93 39.44 -49.15
CA ALA A 555 22.99 39.02 -50.07
C ALA A 555 23.43 37.56 -49.78
N ASP A 556 23.77 36.86 -50.86
CA ASP A 556 24.44 35.56 -50.97
C ASP A 556 23.65 34.27 -50.65
N LYS A 557 23.17 33.61 -51.72
CA LYS A 557 22.68 32.23 -51.69
C LYS A 557 23.86 31.24 -51.66
N PRO A 558 24.01 30.41 -50.61
CA PRO A 558 24.95 29.30 -50.62
C PRO A 558 24.38 28.10 -51.42
N PRO A 559 25.23 27.20 -51.94
CA PRO A 559 24.85 26.11 -52.86
C PRO A 559 24.16 24.92 -52.14
N ASN A 560 23.15 25.21 -51.32
CA ASN A 560 22.28 24.22 -50.66
C ASN A 560 20.87 24.76 -50.32
N ALA A 561 20.49 25.96 -50.79
CA ALA A 561 19.21 26.60 -50.45
C ALA A 561 17.97 25.74 -50.76
N GLU A 562 17.98 24.99 -51.87
CA GLU A 562 16.86 24.10 -52.23
C GLU A 562 16.68 22.91 -51.28
N MET A 563 17.76 22.42 -50.66
CA MET A 563 17.66 21.37 -49.64
C MET A 563 17.07 21.91 -48.33
N TYR A 564 17.45 23.14 -47.94
CA TYR A 564 16.87 23.79 -46.76
C TYR A 564 15.41 24.14 -46.98
N ASP A 565 15.02 24.63 -48.18
CA ASP A 565 13.62 24.91 -48.50
C ASP A 565 12.77 23.63 -48.50
N LYS A 566 13.28 22.51 -49.04
CA LYS A 566 12.60 21.20 -48.92
C LYS A 566 12.45 20.75 -47.48
N ARG A 567 13.50 20.91 -46.65
CA ARG A 567 13.48 20.56 -45.23
C ARG A 567 12.49 21.41 -44.44
N VAL A 568 12.40 22.71 -44.75
CA VAL A 568 11.44 23.64 -44.14
C VAL A 568 10.02 23.30 -44.55
N GLN A 569 9.77 22.93 -45.81
CA GLN A 569 8.45 22.47 -46.27
C GLN A 569 8.04 21.15 -45.60
N GLU A 570 8.96 20.19 -45.46
CA GLU A 570 8.71 18.94 -44.72
C GLU A 570 8.37 19.21 -43.25
N LEU A 571 9.15 20.07 -42.58
CA LEU A 571 8.89 20.45 -41.19
C LEU A 571 7.56 21.18 -41.03
N SER A 572 7.21 22.08 -41.95
CA SER A 572 5.92 22.77 -41.95
C SER A 572 4.75 21.80 -42.08
N LYS A 573 4.87 20.80 -42.97
CA LYS A 573 3.86 19.75 -43.14
C LYS A 573 3.70 18.90 -41.87
N VAL A 574 4.80 18.56 -41.20
CA VAL A 574 4.77 17.81 -39.92
C VAL A 574 4.13 18.65 -38.81
N VAL A 575 4.41 19.96 -38.77
CA VAL A 575 3.77 20.87 -37.81
C VAL A 575 2.27 20.96 -38.06
N ASP A 576 1.83 21.06 -39.31
CA ASP A 576 0.41 21.11 -39.67
C ASP A 576 -0.31 19.80 -39.32
N GLU A 577 0.31 18.65 -39.57
CA GLU A 577 -0.21 17.33 -39.19
C GLU A 577 -0.29 17.17 -37.67
N SER A 578 0.73 17.65 -36.95
CA SER A 578 0.74 17.65 -35.48
C SER A 578 -0.34 18.57 -34.91
N GLN A 579 -0.57 19.74 -35.53
CA GLN A 579 -1.60 20.69 -35.10
C GLN A 579 -3.00 20.10 -35.29
N LYS A 580 -3.27 19.49 -36.45
CA LYS A 580 -4.54 18.76 -36.70
C LYS A 580 -4.78 17.65 -35.68
N LYS A 581 -3.74 16.89 -35.33
CA LYS A 581 -3.85 15.82 -34.32
C LYS A 581 -4.10 16.39 -32.93
N ALA A 582 -3.48 17.52 -32.59
CA ALA A 582 -3.74 18.22 -31.33
C ALA A 582 -5.19 18.73 -31.24
N ASP A 583 -5.73 19.24 -32.34
CA ASP A 583 -7.13 19.71 -32.39
C ASP A 583 -8.12 18.55 -32.27
N GLN A 584 -7.87 17.42 -32.95
CA GLN A 584 -8.67 16.20 -32.77
C GLN A 584 -8.68 15.69 -31.32
N LEU A 585 -7.52 15.73 -30.64
CA LEU A 585 -7.43 15.35 -29.23
C LEU A 585 -8.15 16.33 -28.31
N ARG A 586 -8.19 17.62 -28.63
CA ARG A 586 -8.97 18.62 -27.87
C ARG A 586 -10.47 18.37 -28.00
N ASP A 587 -10.95 18.07 -29.21
CA ASP A 587 -12.37 17.77 -29.45
C ASP A 587 -12.78 16.46 -28.75
N GLU A 588 -11.91 15.45 -28.74
CA GLU A 588 -12.12 14.22 -28.00
C GLU A 588 -12.13 14.44 -26.49
N LEU A 589 -11.21 15.27 -25.98
CA LEU A 589 -11.17 15.65 -24.57
C LEU A 589 -12.47 16.38 -24.17
N GLN A 590 -12.95 17.33 -24.96
CA GLN A 590 -14.21 18.03 -24.70
C GLN A 590 -15.40 17.07 -24.67
N ARG A 591 -15.50 16.12 -25.61
CA ARG A 591 -16.55 15.08 -25.59
C ARG A 591 -16.47 14.23 -24.33
N LYS A 592 -15.26 13.85 -23.91
CA LYS A 592 -15.06 13.04 -22.70
C LYS A 592 -15.40 13.79 -21.43
N THR A 593 -15.03 15.06 -21.32
CA THR A 593 -15.40 15.94 -20.20
C THR A 593 -16.91 16.15 -20.12
N GLN A 594 -17.60 16.26 -21.25
CA GLN A 594 -19.06 16.35 -21.26
C GLN A 594 -19.72 15.04 -20.80
N GLN A 595 -19.25 13.88 -21.28
CA GLN A 595 -19.71 12.56 -20.79
C GLN A 595 -19.47 12.39 -19.28
N GLU A 596 -18.34 12.87 -18.77
CA GLU A 596 -18.03 12.81 -17.33
C GLU A 596 -19.00 13.65 -16.50
N ARG A 597 -19.39 14.84 -16.99
CA ARG A 597 -20.38 15.69 -16.34
C ARG A 597 -21.76 15.03 -16.29
N GLU A 598 -22.20 14.45 -17.40
CA GLU A 598 -23.48 13.73 -17.48
C GLU A 598 -23.51 12.54 -16.49
N MET A 599 -22.44 11.75 -16.42
CA MET A 599 -22.32 10.67 -15.45
C MET A 599 -22.30 11.16 -14.00
N GLN A 600 -21.71 12.33 -13.73
CA GLN A 600 -21.72 12.94 -12.38
C GLN A 600 -23.12 13.38 -11.97
N GLU A 601 -23.91 13.95 -12.88
CA GLU A 601 -25.30 14.33 -12.64
C GLU A 601 -26.18 13.10 -12.37
N GLU A 602 -26.02 12.02 -13.14
CA GLU A 602 -26.72 10.75 -12.89
C GLU A 602 -26.34 10.13 -11.54
N LEU A 603 -25.06 10.18 -11.17
CA LEU A 603 -24.56 9.66 -9.90
C LEU A 603 -25.14 10.42 -8.71
N GLU A 604 -25.29 11.73 -8.81
CA GLU A 604 -25.90 12.55 -7.76
C GLU A 604 -27.39 12.21 -7.60
N GLY A 605 -28.12 12.04 -8.71
CA GLY A 605 -29.52 11.58 -8.67
C GLY A 605 -29.70 10.20 -8.03
N LEU A 606 -28.75 9.27 -8.27
CA LEU A 606 -28.75 7.96 -7.60
C LEU A 606 -28.46 8.06 -6.10
N LYS A 607 -27.60 8.98 -5.66
CA LYS A 607 -27.35 9.22 -4.22
C LYS A 607 -28.59 9.74 -3.52
N ASP A 608 -29.30 10.69 -4.12
CA ASP A 608 -30.54 11.24 -3.56
C ASP A 608 -31.59 10.13 -3.41
N THR A 609 -31.72 9.29 -4.44
CA THR A 609 -32.60 8.12 -4.41
C THR A 609 -32.22 7.17 -3.27
N LEU A 610 -30.94 6.81 -3.16
CA LEU A 610 -30.43 5.94 -2.09
C LEU A 610 -30.66 6.53 -0.68
N GLN A 611 -30.52 7.85 -0.53
CA GLN A 611 -30.77 8.53 0.73
C GLN A 611 -32.26 8.48 1.09
N SER A 612 -33.15 8.63 0.10
CA SER A 612 -34.60 8.48 0.30
C SER A 612 -34.98 7.05 0.71
N GLU A 613 -34.42 6.03 0.06
CA GLU A 613 -34.66 4.62 0.40
C GLU A 613 -34.16 4.29 1.82
N ARG A 614 -33.00 4.82 2.21
CA ARG A 614 -32.49 4.68 3.58
C ARG A 614 -33.42 5.31 4.61
N HIS A 615 -34.09 6.42 4.28
CA HIS A 615 -35.06 7.04 5.17
C HIS A 615 -36.30 6.14 5.33
N ILE A 616 -36.83 5.63 4.21
CA ILE A 616 -37.97 4.70 4.20
C ILE A 616 -37.65 3.44 5.01
N ILE A 617 -36.45 2.85 4.83
CA ILE A 617 -36.03 1.67 5.60
C ILE A 617 -36.00 1.97 7.10
N LYS A 618 -35.55 3.15 7.52
CA LYS A 618 -35.56 3.55 8.94
C LYS A 618 -36.98 3.65 9.50
N GLU A 619 -37.91 4.23 8.75
CA GLU A 619 -39.32 4.33 9.15
C GLU A 619 -39.95 2.93 9.28
N VAL A 620 -39.77 2.07 8.28
CA VAL A 620 -40.28 0.69 8.30
C VAL A 620 -39.67 -0.11 9.46
N THR A 621 -38.38 0.09 9.75
CA THR A 621 -37.71 -0.56 10.88
C THR A 621 -38.29 -0.10 12.22
N SER A 622 -38.55 1.19 12.36
CA SER A 622 -39.19 1.76 13.57
C SER A 622 -40.61 1.20 13.78
N GLU A 623 -41.42 1.13 12.72
CA GLU A 623 -42.77 0.56 12.79
C GLU A 623 -42.74 -0.94 13.10
N ARG A 624 -41.80 -1.70 12.52
CA ARG A 624 -41.59 -3.11 12.88
C ARG A 624 -41.27 -3.28 14.36
N ASP A 625 -40.37 -2.47 14.90
CA ASP A 625 -39.97 -2.57 16.31
C ASP A 625 -41.12 -2.19 17.25
N ARG A 626 -41.92 -1.19 16.88
CA ARG A 626 -43.16 -0.84 17.59
C ARG A 626 -44.16 -1.99 17.59
N LEU A 627 -44.43 -2.60 16.44
CA LEU A 627 -45.34 -3.74 16.32
C LEU A 627 -44.84 -4.94 17.14
N LYS A 628 -43.53 -5.20 17.12
CA LYS A 628 -42.92 -6.26 17.92
C LYS A 628 -43.15 -6.05 19.41
N SER A 629 -42.91 -4.84 19.92
CA SER A 629 -43.18 -4.52 21.33
C SER A 629 -44.64 -4.72 21.72
N LEU A 630 -45.57 -4.41 20.81
CA LEU A 630 -47.01 -4.61 20.99
C LEU A 630 -47.38 -6.11 21.03
N CYS A 631 -46.74 -6.92 20.18
CA CYS A 631 -46.88 -8.37 20.22
C CYS A 631 -46.36 -8.95 21.55
N ASP A 632 -45.18 -8.53 22.00
CA ASP A 632 -44.58 -8.99 23.25
C ASP A 632 -45.47 -8.64 24.47
N GLU A 633 -46.07 -7.45 24.49
CA GLU A 633 -47.01 -7.03 25.54
C GLU A 633 -48.30 -7.87 25.56
N LYS A 634 -48.84 -8.19 24.37
CA LYS A 634 -50.02 -9.05 24.24
C LYS A 634 -49.73 -10.49 24.62
N GLU A 635 -48.56 -11.01 24.28
CA GLU A 635 -48.13 -12.36 24.67
C GLU A 635 -47.95 -12.46 26.19
N SER A 636 -47.34 -11.45 26.82
CA SER A 636 -47.23 -11.37 28.28
C SER A 636 -48.61 -11.31 28.96
N SER A 637 -49.53 -10.50 28.44
CA SER A 637 -50.91 -10.41 28.94
C SER A 637 -51.66 -11.75 28.81
N LEU A 638 -51.47 -12.45 27.70
CA LEU A 638 -52.06 -13.77 27.46
C LEU A 638 -51.51 -14.81 28.44
N GLN A 639 -50.20 -14.78 28.72
CA GLN A 639 -49.55 -15.66 29.68
C GLN A 639 -50.10 -15.45 31.09
N VAL A 640 -50.32 -14.19 31.50
CA VAL A 640 -50.94 -13.84 32.79
C VAL A 640 -52.37 -14.39 32.86
N ALA A 641 -53.17 -14.17 31.81
CA ALA A 641 -54.55 -14.68 31.75
C ALA A 641 -54.63 -16.22 31.79
N LEU A 642 -53.68 -16.91 31.15
CA LEU A 642 -53.57 -18.38 31.21
C LEU A 642 -53.23 -18.87 32.62
N VAL A 643 -52.33 -18.19 33.33
CA VAL A 643 -51.99 -18.52 34.73
C VAL A 643 -53.20 -18.30 35.65
N GLU A 644 -53.94 -17.21 35.45
CA GLU A 644 -55.14 -16.91 36.23
C GLU A 644 -56.27 -17.92 35.95
N LYS A 645 -56.48 -18.29 34.68
CA LYS A 645 -57.39 -19.37 34.29
C LYS A 645 -57.01 -20.68 34.99
N ASN A 646 -55.75 -21.10 34.92
CA ASN A 646 -55.28 -22.32 35.56
C ASN A 646 -55.47 -22.30 37.08
N ARG A 647 -55.29 -21.12 37.71
CA ARG A 647 -55.53 -20.90 39.15
C ARG A 647 -57.02 -21.01 39.52
N LEU A 648 -57.91 -20.51 38.66
CA LEU A 648 -59.36 -20.62 38.86
C LEU A 648 -59.83 -22.07 38.65
N GLU A 649 -59.29 -22.77 37.65
CA GLU A 649 -59.56 -24.19 37.41
C GLU A 649 -59.12 -25.06 38.60
N THR A 650 -57.94 -24.80 39.19
CA THR A 650 -57.49 -25.51 40.41
C THR A 650 -58.36 -25.21 41.64
N LYS A 651 -58.92 -24.00 41.75
CA LYS A 651 -59.89 -23.68 42.82
C LYS A 651 -61.23 -24.39 42.62
N LEU A 652 -61.69 -24.53 41.38
CA LEU A 652 -62.90 -25.28 41.03
C LEU A 652 -62.74 -26.78 41.32
N THR A 653 -61.59 -27.37 41.03
CA THR A 653 -61.31 -28.78 41.37
C THR A 653 -61.16 -29.02 42.88
N ASN A 654 -60.62 -28.05 43.63
CA ASN A 654 -60.52 -28.16 45.10
C ASN A 654 -61.84 -27.87 45.82
N GLY A 655 -62.75 -27.08 45.22
CA GLY A 655 -64.09 -26.83 45.75
C GLY A 655 -65.05 -28.02 45.67
N GLN A 656 -64.80 -28.98 44.77
CA GLN A 656 -65.59 -30.21 44.66
C GLN A 656 -65.19 -31.31 45.68
N GLY A 657 -64.14 -31.08 46.48
CA GLY A 657 -63.66 -32.01 47.51
C GLY A 657 -64.15 -31.75 48.95
N GLN A 658 -64.97 -30.72 49.18
CA GLN A 658 -65.40 -30.30 50.53
C GLN A 658 -66.91 -30.34 50.81
N GLU A 659 -67.73 -30.91 49.92
CA GLU A 659 -69.19 -31.06 50.13
C GLU A 659 -69.68 -32.51 50.44
N ASN A 660 -68.81 -33.51 50.55
CA ASN A 660 -69.23 -34.91 50.73
C ASN A 660 -68.96 -35.56 52.11
N ASN A 661 -68.64 -34.80 53.16
CA ASN A 661 -68.29 -35.36 54.48
C ASN A 661 -69.08 -34.79 55.68
N THR A 662 -70.37 -34.49 55.50
CA THR A 662 -71.24 -34.15 56.64
C THR A 662 -72.69 -34.61 56.41
N LYS A 663 -72.91 -35.93 56.36
CA LYS A 663 -74.22 -36.56 56.65
C LYS A 663 -74.10 -38.09 56.77
N MET A 664 -73.42 -38.55 57.83
CA MET A 664 -73.72 -39.82 58.47
C MET A 664 -73.90 -39.54 59.95
N ASP A 665 -75.13 -39.24 60.33
CA ASP A 665 -75.71 -39.65 61.61
C ASP A 665 -77.22 -39.46 61.49
N LEU A 666 -77.91 -40.59 61.37
CA LEU A 666 -79.24 -40.90 61.90
C LEU A 666 -79.75 -42.17 61.20
N SER A 667 -79.74 -43.27 61.96
CA SER A 667 -80.76 -44.34 62.01
C SER A 667 -81.29 -44.90 60.69
N GLY A 668 -81.16 -46.17 60.34
CA GLY A 668 -81.18 -47.37 61.19
C GLY A 668 -82.33 -48.28 60.74
N ASN A 669 -81.98 -49.52 60.37
CA ASN A 669 -82.81 -50.74 60.25
C ASN A 669 -83.90 -50.73 59.14
N HIS A 670 -84.12 -51.77 58.34
CA HIS A 670 -84.02 -53.21 58.63
C HIS A 670 -84.17 -54.07 57.34
N CYS A 671 -83.89 -55.36 57.52
CA CYS A 671 -84.29 -56.56 56.75
C CYS A 671 -83.33 -57.24 55.74
N GLU A 672 -82.84 -58.39 56.25
CA GLU A 672 -82.79 -59.74 55.62
C GLU A 672 -81.71 -60.02 54.55
N ARG A 673 -80.73 -60.92 54.79
CA ARG A 673 -80.79 -62.42 54.80
C ARG A 673 -81.41 -62.95 53.50
N ASP A 674 -80.84 -63.86 52.70
CA ASP A 674 -79.72 -64.81 52.73
C ASP A 674 -79.26 -64.99 51.24
N VAL A 675 -78.07 -65.54 50.93
CA VAL A 675 -77.77 -66.92 50.43
C VAL A 675 -76.34 -66.79 49.85
N ASP A 676 -75.29 -67.58 50.08
CA ASP A 676 -75.02 -68.90 50.67
C ASP A 676 -73.65 -68.87 51.39
#